data_AF-A0A752FLI1-F1
#
_entry.id   AF-A0A752FLI1-F1
#
_cell.length_a   1.000
_cell.length_b   1.000
_cell.length_c   1.000
_cell.angle_alpha   90.00
_cell.angle_beta   90.00
_cell.angle_gamma   90.00
#
_symmetry.space_group_name_H-M   'P 1'
#
loop_
_entity.id
_entity.type
_entity.pdbx_description
1 polymer ?
#
loop_
_entity_poly.entity_id
_entity_poly.type
_entity_poly.pdbx_seq_one_letter_code
_entity_poly.pdbx_strand_id
1 'polypeptide(L)'
;MSIKQEEYSFYYKVKNESARKRLGFKAGFFWCTAKKQSLALSRGELAMDAAGFDEADFARPVRVHFPVENDIPPEGVFDTKFCENREPGGEDGKTLTLIPGAASAVKSDETELADGAGTPAGENGIQESHNPPANPQLTVVATLPFRHRVLAQYIGDGEYLYHVDTGQKKEIACLEMDTQNTTVQNLILAAENVEPFKKAIEHDIHKAVNAYKQVFPVDGKVPELCTTIKFFKEWFSAEHINRGLLVKEWAERLKNKPAPVKKTGPHKVIVADVNKPERPRRSEKPTHRTINYELACGFCEELDLNNLRPAMDFAKRIIAEDREDWKRMSMTVGIIPDIKGYDRQTIIDLVRKAPKAVHNGNPDLRRTWCESFLAVHGVRDPDWCEYVPDNTPTTHEENAARLRQAGKCLRDIEAGRFQCDEEKQHPTGELADEPATPEAVEQDTTEHHPDPQPLENEPPVSQTEAGYQKIRAELHEARKNIPPKNPVDVGKQLAAARGEYVEGISDPDDPKWVHNNYSASNQGEKEEVVPVEKQPAAEPEAVTRNADGTFDVSALFPPPSNQTEKTEARTERDGEMRKESNQQETAGDTGQEITTDGGSGTGGDEAGEAADPVENGNFTVPDDIQPGIYYDIPNEAYHAGPGVSKSQLDDIADTPAIYLWRKNAPVDTEKTKSLDTGTAFHCRVLEPEEFSKRFIIAPEFNRRTSAGKEEEKTFLEECARTGRTVLTAEEGRKIELMYQSVMALPLGQWLVESAGYAESSVYWEDPETGILCRCRPDKIIPEFHWIMDVKTTADIQRFRTAYYDYRYHVQDAFYSDGYRAQFGEIPTFVFLVASTTAECGRYPVEIFMMGEDAKLAGQREYRRNLQTLAECLSNDEWPAIKTLSLPRWAKENANA
;
A
#
# COMPACT_ATOMS: atom_id res chain seq x y z
N MET A 1 0.42 6.61 14.51
CA MET A 1 -0.28 7.01 15.74
C MET A 1 -1.58 7.72 15.37
N SER A 2 -2.72 7.32 15.93
CA SER A 2 -3.91 8.18 15.88
C SER A 2 -3.74 9.31 16.89
N ILE A 3 -3.89 10.57 16.45
CA ILE A 3 -3.83 11.71 17.38
C ILE A 3 -5.18 11.74 18.09
N LYS A 4 -5.20 11.34 19.37
CA LYS A 4 -6.40 11.38 20.22
C LYS A 4 -7.07 12.75 20.09
N GLN A 5 -8.36 12.73 19.76
CA GLN A 5 -9.20 13.90 19.72
C GLN A 5 -10.05 13.89 21.00
N GLU A 6 -10.30 15.07 21.56
CA GLU A 6 -11.08 15.26 22.77
C GLU A 6 -12.30 16.15 22.46
N GLU A 7 -13.37 15.96 23.20
CA GLU A 7 -14.57 16.79 23.13
C GLU A 7 -14.41 18.06 23.96
N TYR A 8 -14.78 19.19 23.36
CA TYR A 8 -14.73 20.51 23.99
C TYR A 8 -16.08 21.21 23.84
N SER A 9 -16.77 21.43 24.97
CA SER A 9 -18.01 22.22 25.05
C SER A 9 -17.78 23.57 25.72
N PHE A 10 -18.41 24.62 25.21
CA PHE A 10 -18.27 25.98 25.70
C PHE A 10 -19.61 26.70 25.81
N TYR A 11 -19.75 27.49 26.88
CA TYR A 11 -20.88 28.37 27.14
C TYR A 11 -20.45 29.84 26.99
N TYR A 12 -21.10 30.56 26.08
CA TYR A 12 -20.82 31.94 25.71
C TYR A 12 -21.89 32.87 26.27
N LYS A 13 -21.61 33.51 27.40
CA LYS A 13 -22.58 34.38 28.10
C LYS A 13 -22.64 35.77 27.45
N VAL A 14 -23.83 36.26 27.09
CA VAL A 14 -23.99 37.64 26.58
C VAL A 14 -23.66 38.64 27.70
N LYS A 15 -22.72 39.53 27.40
CA LYS A 15 -21.91 40.32 28.34
C LYS A 15 -22.68 41.45 29.01
N ASN A 16 -23.51 42.16 28.23
CA ASN A 16 -24.18 43.40 28.62
C ASN A 16 -25.69 43.29 28.45
N GLU A 17 -26.47 44.02 29.25
CA GLU A 17 -27.93 44.03 29.13
C GLU A 17 -28.42 44.68 27.82
N SER A 18 -27.66 45.64 27.28
CA SER A 18 -27.89 46.23 25.95
C SER A 18 -27.71 45.19 24.83
N ALA A 19 -26.61 44.43 24.85
CA ALA A 19 -26.36 43.33 23.92
C ALA A 19 -27.46 42.26 24.02
N ARG A 20 -27.87 41.87 25.24
CA ARG A 20 -28.99 40.93 25.45
C ARG A 20 -30.31 41.43 24.86
N LYS A 21 -30.60 42.73 24.95
CA LYS A 21 -31.79 43.34 24.33
C LYS A 21 -31.69 43.48 22.81
N ARG A 22 -30.47 43.54 22.25
CA ARG A 22 -30.21 43.50 20.80
C ARG A 22 -30.34 42.09 20.21
N LEU A 23 -29.78 41.10 20.90
CA LEU A 23 -29.66 39.71 20.43
C LEU A 23 -30.87 38.83 20.77
N GLY A 24 -31.65 39.18 21.80
CA GLY A 24 -32.85 38.45 22.24
C GLY A 24 -32.58 37.27 23.20
N PHE A 25 -31.41 36.64 23.13
CA PHE A 25 -31.02 35.50 23.97
C PHE A 25 -30.00 35.86 25.08
N LYS A 26 -29.85 34.97 26.07
CA LYS A 26 -29.00 35.20 27.26
C LYS A 26 -27.55 34.72 27.09
N ALA A 27 -27.35 33.65 26.34
CA ALA A 27 -26.07 32.99 26.07
C ALA A 27 -26.20 32.08 24.83
N GLY A 28 -25.07 31.59 24.31
CA GLY A 28 -25.01 30.52 23.31
C GLY A 28 -24.14 29.35 23.76
N PHE A 29 -24.30 28.22 23.10
CA PHE A 29 -23.54 26.98 23.30
C PHE A 29 -22.89 26.54 21.99
N PHE A 30 -21.68 25.98 22.10
CA PHE A 30 -20.95 25.39 20.99
C PHE A 30 -20.12 24.22 21.51
N TRP A 31 -19.97 23.18 20.69
CA TRP A 31 -19.03 22.10 20.95
C TRP A 31 -18.35 21.60 19.68
N CYS A 32 -17.12 21.09 19.82
CA CYS A 32 -16.48 20.32 18.76
C CYS A 32 -15.44 19.32 19.27
N THR A 33 -15.14 18.33 18.42
CA THR A 33 -14.12 17.31 18.58
C THR A 33 -12.78 17.85 18.05
N ALA A 34 -11.77 17.99 18.91
CA ALA A 34 -10.52 18.69 18.57
C ALA A 34 -9.27 18.08 19.23
N LYS A 35 -8.11 18.36 18.64
CA LYS A 35 -6.80 17.88 19.14
C LYS A 35 -6.25 18.70 20.33
N LYS A 36 -6.76 19.92 20.54
CA LYS A 36 -6.34 20.88 21.60
C LYS A 36 -7.46 21.90 21.84
N GLN A 37 -7.62 22.35 23.09
CA GLN A 37 -8.64 23.35 23.48
C GLN A 37 -8.59 24.66 22.66
N SER A 38 -7.40 25.15 22.29
CA SER A 38 -7.26 26.39 21.52
C SER A 38 -7.80 26.29 20.09
N LEU A 39 -7.75 25.10 19.47
CA LEU A 39 -8.37 24.86 18.16
C LEU A 39 -9.90 24.79 18.28
N ALA A 40 -10.42 24.29 19.39
CA ALA A 40 -11.86 24.25 19.65
C ALA A 40 -12.45 25.65 19.91
N LEU A 41 -11.71 26.52 20.63
CA LEU A 41 -12.09 27.92 20.83
C LEU A 41 -12.17 28.68 19.50
N SER A 42 -11.11 28.62 18.68
CA SER A 42 -11.08 29.27 17.36
C SER A 42 -12.16 28.77 16.39
N ARG A 43 -12.59 27.51 16.50
CA ARG A 43 -13.75 27.00 15.77
C ARG A 43 -15.09 27.55 16.30
N GLY A 44 -15.20 27.77 17.61
CA GLY A 44 -16.38 28.38 18.23
C GLY A 44 -16.53 29.87 17.89
N GLU A 45 -15.41 30.59 17.81
CA GLU A 45 -15.34 31.97 17.29
C GLU A 45 -15.83 32.01 15.83
N LEU A 46 -15.27 31.17 14.94
CA LEU A 46 -15.72 31.08 13.54
C LEU A 46 -17.20 30.67 13.38
N ALA A 47 -17.72 29.81 14.27
CA ALA A 47 -19.13 29.41 14.25
C ALA A 47 -20.07 30.52 14.75
N MET A 48 -19.60 31.37 15.66
CA MET A 48 -20.32 32.56 16.13
C MET A 48 -20.40 33.63 15.03
N ASP A 49 -19.28 33.92 14.36
CA ASP A 49 -19.22 34.81 13.19
C ASP A 49 -20.15 34.31 12.07
N ALA A 50 -20.11 33.00 11.76
CA ALA A 50 -20.97 32.38 10.75
C ALA A 50 -22.47 32.38 11.12
N ALA A 51 -22.80 32.41 12.41
CA ALA A 51 -24.16 32.60 12.91
C ALA A 51 -24.59 34.10 12.92
N GLY A 52 -23.70 35.01 12.54
CA GLY A 52 -23.99 36.45 12.44
C GLY A 52 -23.85 37.23 13.76
N PHE A 53 -23.08 36.72 14.72
CA PHE A 53 -22.87 37.36 16.02
C PHE A 53 -21.42 37.81 16.23
N ASP A 54 -21.23 38.95 16.90
CA ASP A 54 -19.93 39.58 17.16
C ASP A 54 -19.37 39.13 18.53
N GLU A 55 -18.12 38.63 18.57
CA GLU A 55 -17.41 38.21 19.79
C GLU A 55 -17.47 39.27 20.90
N ALA A 56 -17.47 40.56 20.55
CA ALA A 56 -17.46 41.68 21.49
C ALA A 56 -18.72 41.74 22.39
N ASP A 57 -19.86 41.21 21.93
CA ASP A 57 -21.11 41.11 22.70
C ASP A 57 -21.07 40.02 23.79
N PHE A 58 -20.08 39.13 23.75
CA PHE A 58 -19.95 38.01 24.69
C PHE A 58 -18.87 38.24 25.75
N ALA A 59 -19.04 37.55 26.87
CA ALA A 59 -17.99 37.32 27.85
C ALA A 59 -17.16 36.10 27.42
N ARG A 60 -15.92 36.01 27.91
CA ARG A 60 -14.99 34.90 27.59
C ARG A 60 -15.69 33.54 27.80
N PRO A 61 -15.58 32.60 26.84
CA PRO A 61 -16.24 31.31 26.93
C PRO A 61 -15.81 30.51 28.16
N VAL A 62 -16.80 29.91 28.83
CA VAL A 62 -16.57 28.99 29.94
C VAL A 62 -16.60 27.56 29.39
N ARG A 63 -15.55 26.77 29.62
CA ARG A 63 -15.57 25.33 29.32
C ARG A 63 -16.52 24.65 30.30
N VAL A 64 -17.60 24.09 29.77
CA VAL A 64 -18.61 23.33 30.51
C VAL A 64 -18.40 21.83 30.30
N HIS A 65 -19.03 21.00 31.13
CA HIS A 65 -19.09 19.56 30.87
C HIS A 65 -19.98 19.29 29.64
N PHE A 66 -19.64 18.25 28.86
CA PHE A 66 -20.46 17.82 27.72
C PHE A 66 -21.81 17.31 28.26
N PRO A 67 -22.96 17.89 27.86
CA PRO A 67 -24.27 17.41 28.30
C PRO A 67 -24.55 16.01 27.74
N VAL A 68 -25.37 15.20 28.41
CA VAL A 68 -25.72 13.85 27.94
C VAL A 68 -27.23 13.77 27.74
N GLU A 69 -27.72 14.51 26.76
CA GLU A 69 -29.14 14.75 26.50
C GLU A 69 -29.44 14.87 24.99
N ASN A 70 -30.70 14.70 24.60
CA ASN A 70 -31.10 14.59 23.19
C ASN A 70 -31.18 15.93 22.44
N ASP A 71 -31.24 17.07 23.15
CA ASP A 71 -31.45 18.40 22.55
C ASP A 71 -30.14 19.10 22.11
N ILE A 72 -28.99 18.43 22.16
CA ILE A 72 -27.68 19.03 21.92
C ILE A 72 -27.56 19.43 20.42
N PRO A 73 -27.13 20.66 20.09
CA PRO A 73 -26.98 21.08 18.70
C PRO A 73 -25.88 20.28 17.97
N PRO A 74 -25.88 20.21 16.62
CA PRO A 74 -24.87 19.48 15.87
C PRO A 74 -23.44 19.99 16.12
N GLU A 75 -22.44 19.11 15.93
CA GLU A 75 -21.03 19.49 16.11
C GLU A 75 -20.64 20.68 15.23
N GLY A 76 -19.97 21.67 15.82
CA GLY A 76 -19.50 22.86 15.09
C GLY A 76 -20.56 23.94 14.88
N VAL A 77 -21.80 23.76 15.32
CA VAL A 77 -22.86 24.78 15.26
C VAL A 77 -22.84 25.62 16.54
N PHE A 78 -22.95 26.95 16.39
CA PHE A 78 -23.19 27.87 17.50
C PHE A 78 -24.70 28.05 17.70
N ASP A 79 -25.26 27.48 18.77
CA ASP A 79 -26.70 27.51 19.04
C ASP A 79 -27.04 28.45 20.20
N THR A 80 -28.18 29.15 20.09
CA THR A 80 -28.64 30.14 21.07
C THR A 80 -29.88 29.69 21.84
N LYS A 81 -30.57 28.64 21.38
CA LYS A 81 -31.82 28.12 21.97
C LYS A 81 -31.56 27.14 23.11
N PHE A 82 -30.53 26.32 22.97
CA PHE A 82 -30.08 25.38 24.00
C PHE A 82 -29.85 26.08 25.35
N CYS A 83 -29.40 27.33 25.34
CA CYS A 83 -29.18 28.16 26.54
C CYS A 83 -30.38 29.03 26.98
N GLU A 84 -31.56 28.94 26.36
CA GLU A 84 -32.75 29.68 26.79
C GLU A 84 -33.25 29.16 28.15
N ASN A 85 -33.25 27.84 28.31
CA ASN A 85 -33.77 27.08 29.45
C ASN A 85 -32.65 26.43 30.30
N ARG A 86 -31.37 26.70 30.02
CA ARG A 86 -30.21 26.03 30.64
C ARG A 86 -29.14 27.05 31.04
N GLU A 87 -28.61 26.96 32.25
CA GLU A 87 -27.44 27.76 32.70
C GLU A 87 -26.42 26.93 33.52
N PRO A 88 -25.12 27.30 33.51
CA PRO A 88 -24.11 26.63 34.32
C PRO A 88 -24.43 26.74 35.81
N GLY A 89 -24.57 25.58 36.46
CA GLY A 89 -24.97 25.44 37.85
C GLY A 89 -24.40 24.16 38.47
N GLY A 90 -24.99 23.71 39.58
CA GLY A 90 -24.42 22.66 40.41
C GLY A 90 -23.21 23.13 41.23
N GLU A 91 -22.62 22.22 42.03
CA GLU A 91 -21.48 22.54 42.92
C GLU A 91 -20.17 22.79 42.16
N ASP A 92 -20.08 22.40 40.88
CA ASP A 92 -18.89 22.55 40.03
C ASP A 92 -18.85 23.87 39.22
N GLY A 93 -19.98 24.57 39.10
CA GLY A 93 -20.15 25.77 38.26
C GLY A 93 -19.96 25.55 36.75
N LYS A 94 -20.02 24.30 36.27
CA LYS A 94 -19.67 23.88 34.90
C LYS A 94 -20.65 22.87 34.30
N THR A 95 -21.46 22.21 35.10
CA THR A 95 -22.57 21.39 34.61
C THR A 95 -23.73 22.29 34.19
N LEU A 96 -24.30 22.08 33.01
CA LEU A 96 -25.48 22.84 32.57
C LEU A 96 -26.73 22.29 33.27
N THR A 97 -27.47 23.16 33.95
CA THR A 97 -28.67 22.81 34.72
C THR A 97 -29.91 23.50 34.14
N LEU A 98 -31.05 22.80 34.17
CA LEU A 98 -32.33 23.33 33.70
C LEU A 98 -32.84 24.44 34.62
N ILE A 99 -33.23 25.57 34.03
CA ILE A 99 -33.81 26.71 34.73
C ILE A 99 -35.23 26.32 35.20
N PRO A 100 -35.56 26.42 36.51
CA PRO A 100 -36.87 26.00 37.02
C PRO A 100 -38.04 26.76 36.38
N GLY A 101 -38.90 26.05 35.63
CA GLY A 101 -40.21 26.54 35.18
C GLY A 101 -40.54 26.37 33.68
N ALA A 102 -39.61 25.94 32.83
CA ALA A 102 -39.78 25.99 31.37
C ALA A 102 -40.57 24.81 30.72
N ALA A 103 -40.92 23.76 31.47
CA ALA A 103 -41.29 22.45 30.92
C ALA A 103 -42.73 22.29 30.37
N SER A 104 -43.29 23.28 29.66
CA SER A 104 -44.69 23.21 29.15
C SER A 104 -44.99 24.07 27.92
N ALA A 105 -44.49 23.67 26.72
CA ALA A 105 -45.08 24.09 25.42
C ALA A 105 -44.52 23.34 24.18
N VAL A 106 -45.03 22.15 23.84
CA VAL A 106 -45.17 21.68 22.44
C VAL A 106 -46.43 20.81 22.33
N LYS A 107 -47.28 21.02 21.32
CA LYS A 107 -48.49 20.21 21.05
C LYS A 107 -49.02 20.42 19.62
N SER A 108 -49.35 19.32 18.94
CA SER A 108 -50.18 19.18 17.71
C SER A 108 -50.37 17.66 17.49
N ASP A 109 -51.55 17.08 17.27
CA ASP A 109 -52.66 17.37 16.32
C ASP A 109 -52.24 17.09 14.86
N GLU A 110 -52.98 16.33 14.02
CA GLU A 110 -54.25 15.60 14.21
C GLU A 110 -54.46 14.45 13.17
N THR A 111 -55.31 13.47 13.50
CA THR A 111 -56.28 12.70 12.68
C THR A 111 -55.95 12.05 11.31
N GLU A 112 -56.35 10.78 11.15
CA GLU A 112 -56.92 10.15 9.92
C GLU A 112 -57.78 8.90 10.30
N LEU A 113 -58.55 8.31 9.38
CA LEU A 113 -59.74 7.43 9.68
C LEU A 113 -59.65 5.97 9.17
N ALA A 114 -60.33 5.03 9.86
CA ALA A 114 -61.19 3.96 9.26
C ALA A 114 -61.86 2.98 10.27
N ASP A 115 -63.05 2.49 9.95
CA ASP A 115 -63.74 1.32 10.55
C ASP A 115 -63.12 -0.03 10.08
N GLY A 116 -63.33 -1.20 10.72
CA GLY A 116 -64.07 -1.51 11.96
C GLY A 116 -64.49 -3.01 12.06
N ALA A 117 -65.13 -3.38 13.19
CA ALA A 117 -65.85 -4.64 13.50
C ALA A 117 -65.08 -6.00 13.64
N GLY A 118 -65.45 -6.82 14.64
CA GLY A 118 -65.40 -8.29 14.52
C GLY A 118 -64.70 -9.18 15.58
N THR A 119 -65.05 -9.12 16.87
CA THR A 119 -64.85 -10.23 17.85
C THR A 119 -66.18 -10.99 18.08
N PRO A 120 -66.28 -12.16 18.78
CA PRO A 120 -65.28 -13.01 19.46
C PRO A 120 -65.19 -14.42 18.80
N ALA A 121 -64.71 -15.56 19.37
CA ALA A 121 -64.29 -16.00 20.71
C ALA A 121 -63.32 -17.24 20.62
N GLY A 122 -62.88 -17.79 21.77
CA GLY A 122 -62.22 -19.12 21.86
C GLY A 122 -60.78 -19.09 22.39
N GLU A 123 -60.55 -18.65 23.63
CA GLU A 123 -60.23 -19.56 24.75
C GLU A 123 -58.90 -20.34 24.63
N ASN A 124 -57.82 -19.78 25.20
CA ASN A 124 -57.28 -20.24 26.49
C ASN A 124 -56.28 -19.20 27.02
N GLY A 125 -56.28 -18.92 28.32
CA GLY A 125 -55.57 -17.78 28.90
C GLY A 125 -54.56 -18.13 29.98
N ILE A 126 -53.55 -17.26 30.12
CA ILE A 126 -52.72 -17.11 31.33
C ILE A 126 -52.80 -15.63 31.71
N GLN A 127 -52.97 -15.34 33.01
CA GLN A 127 -52.85 -13.98 33.53
C GLN A 127 -51.38 -13.68 33.83
N GLU A 128 -50.83 -12.60 33.28
CA GLU A 128 -49.69 -11.90 33.88
C GLU A 128 -50.07 -10.46 34.22
N SER A 129 -49.37 -9.90 35.22
CA SER A 129 -49.76 -8.68 35.91
C SER A 129 -49.55 -7.41 35.08
N HIS A 130 -50.50 -6.48 35.18
CA HIS A 130 -50.31 -5.09 34.77
C HIS A 130 -49.19 -4.42 35.58
N ASN A 131 -47.96 -4.45 35.05
CA ASN A 131 -47.05 -3.34 35.21
C ASN A 131 -47.51 -2.18 34.29
N PRO A 132 -47.25 -0.91 34.65
CA PRO A 132 -47.31 0.17 33.67
C PRO A 132 -46.29 -0.11 32.55
N PRO A 133 -46.54 0.31 31.29
CA PRO A 133 -45.58 0.13 30.22
C PRO A 133 -44.28 0.84 30.60
N ALA A 134 -43.18 0.08 30.64
CA ALA A 134 -41.86 0.66 30.84
C ALA A 134 -41.55 1.63 29.69
N ASN A 135 -40.93 2.77 29.99
CA ASN A 135 -40.40 3.66 28.94
C ASN A 135 -39.53 2.80 28.00
N PRO A 136 -39.75 2.88 26.67
CA PRO A 136 -39.03 2.03 25.72
C PRO A 136 -37.53 2.24 25.88
N GLN A 137 -36.78 1.16 26.11
CA GLN A 137 -35.33 1.25 26.31
C GLN A 137 -34.63 1.44 24.97
N LEU A 138 -34.55 2.71 24.55
CA LEU A 138 -33.89 3.16 23.33
C LEU A 138 -32.38 2.85 23.38
N THR A 139 -31.89 2.12 22.38
CA THR A 139 -30.46 1.91 22.13
C THR A 139 -30.03 2.80 20.97
N VAL A 140 -28.96 3.59 21.12
CA VAL A 140 -28.37 4.39 20.04
C VAL A 140 -27.86 3.47 18.92
N VAL A 141 -28.35 3.64 17.69
CA VAL A 141 -28.05 2.73 16.57
C VAL A 141 -26.54 2.63 16.30
N ALA A 142 -25.82 3.75 16.34
CA ALA A 142 -24.37 3.79 16.13
C ALA A 142 -23.54 2.96 17.13
N THR A 143 -24.12 2.52 18.25
CA THR A 143 -23.45 1.64 19.24
C THR A 143 -23.63 0.14 18.95
N LEU A 144 -24.45 -0.22 17.96
CA LEU A 144 -24.71 -1.60 17.56
C LEU A 144 -23.63 -2.15 16.61
N PRO A 145 -23.50 -3.49 16.49
CA PRO A 145 -22.69 -4.12 15.45
C PRO A 145 -23.06 -3.61 14.04
N PHE A 146 -22.09 -3.59 13.12
CA PHE A 146 -22.27 -3.04 11.76
C PHE A 146 -23.49 -3.61 11.02
N ARG A 147 -23.76 -4.91 11.15
CA ARG A 147 -24.94 -5.56 10.56
C ARG A 147 -26.25 -5.03 11.15
N HIS A 148 -26.30 -4.87 12.48
CA HIS A 148 -27.47 -4.31 13.17
C HIS A 148 -27.69 -2.84 12.84
N ARG A 149 -26.62 -2.08 12.52
CA ARG A 149 -26.72 -0.70 12.00
C ARG A 149 -27.35 -0.66 10.61
N VAL A 150 -26.86 -1.50 9.68
CA VAL A 150 -27.46 -1.68 8.35
C VAL A 150 -28.92 -2.11 8.44
N LEU A 151 -29.26 -3.03 9.35
CA LEU A 151 -30.62 -3.50 9.58
C LEU A 151 -31.53 -2.49 10.28
N ALA A 152 -31.02 -1.65 11.18
CA ALA A 152 -31.79 -0.55 11.77
C ALA A 152 -32.26 0.43 10.69
N GLN A 153 -31.36 0.84 9.79
CA GLN A 153 -31.75 1.68 8.64
C GLN A 153 -32.61 0.91 7.62
N TYR A 154 -32.63 -0.43 7.66
CA TYR A 154 -33.53 -1.23 6.83
C TYR A 154 -34.95 -1.34 7.42
N ILE A 155 -35.14 -1.32 8.73
CA ILE A 155 -36.51 -1.29 9.33
C ILE A 155 -37.10 0.13 9.39
N GLY A 156 -36.29 1.19 9.27
CA GLY A 156 -36.76 2.59 9.33
C GLY A 156 -37.60 3.08 8.14
N ASP A 157 -37.90 2.24 7.14
CA ASP A 157 -38.79 2.52 5.99
C ASP A 157 -38.66 3.89 5.27
N GLY A 158 -37.48 4.50 5.32
CA GLY A 158 -37.18 5.78 4.70
C GLY A 158 -36.71 6.83 5.70
N GLU A 159 -37.13 6.70 6.96
CA GLU A 159 -36.70 7.54 8.08
C GLU A 159 -35.32 7.11 8.60
N TYR A 160 -34.61 8.07 9.20
CA TYR A 160 -33.29 7.83 9.79
C TYR A 160 -33.44 7.41 11.25
N LEU A 161 -33.11 6.15 11.57
CA LEU A 161 -33.15 5.69 12.95
C LEU A 161 -31.87 6.09 13.68
N TYR A 162 -31.98 7.10 14.54
CA TYR A 162 -30.95 7.44 15.54
C TYR A 162 -30.92 6.42 16.68
N HIS A 163 -32.09 5.89 17.04
CA HIS A 163 -32.33 4.98 18.14
C HIS A 163 -33.23 3.83 17.70
N VAL A 164 -33.10 2.67 18.36
CA VAL A 164 -34.04 1.55 18.24
C VAL A 164 -34.54 1.13 19.61
N ASP A 165 -35.85 0.87 19.74
CA ASP A 165 -36.45 0.37 20.97
C ASP A 165 -36.22 -1.15 21.18
N THR A 166 -36.76 -1.69 22.27
CA THR A 166 -36.60 -3.10 22.65
C THR A 166 -37.38 -4.09 21.77
N GLY A 167 -38.38 -3.63 21.02
CA GLY A 167 -39.08 -4.39 19.97
C GLY A 167 -38.28 -4.37 18.66
N GLN A 168 -37.95 -3.18 18.16
CA GLN A 168 -37.12 -2.97 16.96
C GLN A 168 -35.77 -3.70 17.06
N LYS A 169 -35.14 -3.71 18.23
CA LYS A 169 -33.89 -4.45 18.47
C LYS A 169 -34.05 -5.98 18.43
N LYS A 170 -35.22 -6.50 18.78
CA LYS A 170 -35.56 -7.93 18.59
C LYS A 170 -35.82 -8.23 17.12
N GLU A 171 -36.55 -7.35 16.43
CA GLU A 171 -36.80 -7.46 15.00
C GLU A 171 -35.51 -7.50 14.18
N ILE A 172 -34.56 -6.60 14.46
CA ILE A 172 -33.21 -6.60 13.86
C ILE A 172 -32.48 -7.94 14.08
N ALA A 173 -32.53 -8.48 15.30
CA ALA A 173 -31.90 -9.77 15.61
C ALA A 173 -32.61 -10.95 14.89
N CYS A 174 -33.93 -10.89 14.75
CA CYS A 174 -34.70 -11.86 13.96
C CYS A 174 -34.37 -11.75 12.45
N LEU A 175 -34.23 -10.54 11.92
CA LEU A 175 -33.89 -10.29 10.51
C LEU A 175 -32.46 -10.73 10.14
N GLU A 176 -31.49 -10.60 11.06
CA GLU A 176 -30.15 -11.19 10.86
C GLU A 176 -30.21 -12.72 10.82
N MET A 177 -31.02 -13.33 11.70
CA MET A 177 -31.15 -14.78 11.81
C MET A 177 -32.07 -15.41 10.76
N ASP A 178 -32.91 -14.63 10.07
CA ASP A 178 -33.74 -15.09 8.96
C ASP A 178 -32.90 -15.33 7.70
N THR A 179 -32.35 -16.54 7.62
CA THR A 179 -31.62 -17.06 6.46
C THR A 179 -32.49 -17.25 5.20
N GLN A 180 -33.82 -17.19 5.32
CA GLN A 180 -34.75 -17.34 4.19
C GLN A 180 -35.04 -15.99 3.51
N ASN A 181 -34.92 -14.88 4.24
CA ASN A 181 -35.03 -13.53 3.70
C ASN A 181 -33.81 -13.16 2.82
N THR A 182 -33.81 -13.69 1.59
CA THR A 182 -32.70 -13.56 0.64
C THR A 182 -32.39 -12.10 0.29
N THR A 183 -33.37 -11.21 0.32
CA THR A 183 -33.17 -9.75 0.13
C THR A 183 -32.31 -9.16 1.26
N VAL A 184 -32.68 -9.42 2.51
CA VAL A 184 -31.95 -8.96 3.69
C VAL A 184 -30.56 -9.60 3.76
N GLN A 185 -30.44 -10.91 3.53
CA GLN A 185 -29.15 -11.60 3.51
C GLN A 185 -28.23 -11.05 2.41
N ASN A 186 -28.73 -10.77 1.20
CA ASN A 186 -27.93 -10.15 0.14
C ASN A 186 -27.52 -8.70 0.46
N LEU A 187 -28.35 -7.94 1.20
CA LEU A 187 -27.99 -6.62 1.70
C LEU A 187 -26.84 -6.70 2.73
N ILE A 188 -26.96 -7.57 3.75
CA ILE A 188 -25.92 -7.76 4.78
C ILE A 188 -24.60 -8.21 4.14
N LEU A 189 -24.65 -9.24 3.29
CA LEU A 189 -23.47 -9.78 2.62
C LEU A 189 -22.80 -8.74 1.71
N ALA A 190 -23.59 -7.92 0.99
CA ALA A 190 -23.02 -6.87 0.17
C ALA A 190 -22.42 -5.72 0.98
N ALA A 191 -23.03 -5.34 2.11
CA ALA A 191 -22.46 -4.34 3.02
C ALA A 191 -21.11 -4.78 3.61
N GLU A 192 -20.97 -6.06 3.94
CA GLU A 192 -19.72 -6.67 4.42
C GLU A 192 -18.63 -6.79 3.32
N ASN A 193 -19.03 -6.93 2.05
CA ASN A 193 -18.13 -7.10 0.89
C ASN A 193 -17.78 -5.80 0.14
N VAL A 194 -18.29 -4.65 0.58
CA VAL A 194 -18.04 -3.35 -0.02
C VAL A 194 -17.35 -2.46 1.01
N GLU A 195 -16.02 -2.42 0.95
CA GLU A 195 -15.18 -1.75 1.94
C GLU A 195 -15.54 -0.27 2.25
N PRO A 196 -15.94 0.57 1.27
CA PRO A 196 -16.48 1.91 1.56
C PRO A 196 -17.78 1.91 2.37
N PHE A 197 -18.63 0.88 2.23
CA PHE A 197 -19.87 0.71 2.99
C PHE A 197 -19.56 0.21 4.41
N LYS A 198 -18.64 -0.75 4.54
CA LYS A 198 -18.14 -1.25 5.84
C LYS A 198 -17.50 -0.16 6.70
N LYS A 199 -16.90 0.86 6.06
CA LYS A 199 -16.33 2.05 6.69
C LYS A 199 -17.25 3.29 6.69
N ALA A 200 -18.52 3.15 6.31
CA ALA A 200 -19.44 4.28 6.21
C ALA A 200 -19.88 4.83 7.58
N ILE A 201 -20.03 6.16 7.63
CA ILE A 201 -20.75 6.84 8.73
C ILE A 201 -22.25 6.51 8.63
N GLU A 202 -22.97 6.60 9.75
CA GLU A 202 -24.37 6.16 9.84
C GLU A 202 -25.29 6.87 8.82
N HIS A 203 -25.05 8.15 8.56
CA HIS A 203 -25.68 8.95 7.49
C HIS A 203 -25.50 8.36 6.08
N ASP A 204 -24.32 7.83 5.75
CA ASP A 204 -24.08 7.15 4.47
C ASP A 204 -24.64 5.72 4.46
N ILE A 205 -24.64 5.00 5.60
CA ILE A 205 -25.32 3.70 5.73
C ILE A 205 -26.81 3.84 5.42
N HIS A 206 -27.49 4.77 6.09
CA HIS A 206 -28.90 5.07 5.85
C HIS A 206 -29.17 5.42 4.38
N LYS A 207 -28.39 6.33 3.80
CA LYS A 207 -28.56 6.74 2.39
C LYS A 207 -28.28 5.58 1.41
N ALA A 208 -27.35 4.68 1.72
CA ALA A 208 -27.10 3.48 0.92
C ALA A 208 -28.25 2.47 1.02
N VAL A 209 -28.80 2.22 2.22
CA VAL A 209 -29.92 1.29 2.44
C VAL A 209 -31.21 1.80 1.79
N ASN A 210 -31.51 3.10 1.91
CA ASN A 210 -32.64 3.72 1.21
C ASN A 210 -32.46 3.70 -0.32
N ALA A 211 -31.26 3.94 -0.81
CA ALA A 211 -30.96 3.82 -2.24
C ALA A 211 -31.11 2.36 -2.73
N TYR A 212 -30.75 1.38 -1.91
CA TYR A 212 -30.99 -0.04 -2.20
C TYR A 212 -32.49 -0.37 -2.29
N LYS A 213 -33.31 0.06 -1.32
CA LYS A 213 -34.78 -0.12 -1.39
C LYS A 213 -35.41 0.51 -2.65
N GLN A 214 -34.89 1.65 -3.11
CA GLN A 214 -35.38 2.33 -4.32
C GLN A 214 -35.01 1.61 -5.62
N VAL A 215 -33.82 0.99 -5.69
CA VAL A 215 -33.39 0.20 -6.85
C VAL A 215 -33.98 -1.23 -6.83
N PHE A 216 -34.18 -1.80 -5.65
CA PHE A 216 -34.67 -3.15 -5.42
C PHE A 216 -35.85 -3.15 -4.44
N PRO A 217 -37.08 -2.82 -4.89
CA PRO A 217 -38.27 -2.87 -4.06
C PRO A 217 -38.54 -4.26 -3.47
N VAL A 218 -39.14 -4.31 -2.27
CA VAL A 218 -39.40 -5.56 -1.53
C VAL A 218 -40.33 -6.51 -2.29
N ASP A 219 -41.35 -5.99 -2.96
CA ASP A 219 -42.26 -6.75 -3.86
C ASP A 219 -41.65 -7.08 -5.23
N GLY A 220 -40.39 -6.70 -5.45
CA GLY A 220 -39.66 -6.90 -6.70
C GLY A 220 -39.08 -8.31 -6.87
N LYS A 221 -38.36 -8.51 -7.96
CA LYS A 221 -37.50 -9.70 -8.10
C LYS A 221 -36.28 -9.52 -7.20
N VAL A 222 -36.10 -10.41 -6.24
CA VAL A 222 -34.93 -10.45 -5.34
C VAL A 222 -33.63 -10.33 -6.17
N PRO A 223 -32.75 -9.35 -5.87
CA PRO A 223 -31.53 -9.15 -6.62
C PRO A 223 -30.49 -10.21 -6.29
N GLU A 224 -29.72 -10.62 -7.30
CA GLU A 224 -28.53 -11.44 -7.13
C GLU A 224 -27.48 -10.71 -6.27
N LEU A 225 -26.73 -11.44 -5.44
CA LEU A 225 -25.69 -10.87 -4.58
C LEU A 225 -24.63 -10.08 -5.38
N CYS A 226 -24.18 -10.62 -6.53
CA CYS A 226 -23.22 -9.93 -7.41
C CYS A 226 -23.79 -8.62 -7.97
N THR A 227 -25.08 -8.59 -8.32
CA THR A 227 -25.78 -7.37 -8.76
C THR A 227 -25.85 -6.35 -7.63
N THR A 228 -26.12 -6.79 -6.40
CA THR A 228 -26.19 -5.94 -5.20
C THR A 228 -24.81 -5.36 -4.82
N ILE A 229 -23.76 -6.18 -4.81
CA ILE A 229 -22.37 -5.75 -4.58
C ILE A 229 -21.94 -4.73 -5.64
N LYS A 230 -22.30 -4.95 -6.92
CA LYS A 230 -22.00 -4.02 -8.01
C LYS A 230 -22.69 -2.68 -7.82
N PHE A 231 -23.98 -2.67 -7.45
CA PHE A 231 -24.72 -1.45 -7.14
C PHE A 231 -24.03 -0.63 -6.04
N PHE A 232 -23.70 -1.24 -4.90
CA PHE A 232 -23.05 -0.52 -3.80
C PHE A 232 -21.64 -0.04 -4.17
N LYS A 233 -20.86 -0.78 -4.97
CA LYS A 233 -19.56 -0.31 -5.47
C LYS A 233 -19.72 0.93 -6.38
N GLU A 234 -20.69 0.93 -7.30
CA GLU A 234 -20.99 2.12 -8.11
C GLU A 234 -21.52 3.29 -7.26
N TRP A 235 -22.36 3.04 -6.25
CA TRP A 235 -22.95 4.06 -5.39
C TRP A 235 -21.93 4.77 -4.47
N PHE A 236 -21.04 4.02 -3.84
CA PHE A 236 -19.99 4.60 -2.99
C PHE A 236 -18.88 5.28 -3.80
N SER A 237 -18.60 4.82 -5.02
CA SER A 237 -17.68 5.50 -5.95
C SER A 237 -18.28 6.76 -6.61
N ALA A 238 -19.60 6.92 -6.60
CA ALA A 238 -20.26 8.13 -7.12
C ALA A 238 -20.18 9.29 -6.11
N GLU A 239 -19.86 10.48 -6.62
CA GLU A 239 -19.95 11.74 -5.88
C GLU A 239 -21.35 11.92 -5.26
N HIS A 240 -21.42 12.49 -4.07
CA HIS A 240 -22.66 12.57 -3.29
C HIS A 240 -23.82 13.26 -4.05
N ILE A 241 -23.52 14.26 -4.88
CA ILE A 241 -24.50 14.95 -5.77
C ILE A 241 -25.08 13.98 -6.82
N ASN A 242 -24.25 13.10 -7.38
CA ASN A 242 -24.60 12.22 -8.50
C ASN A 242 -25.28 10.91 -8.06
N ARG A 243 -25.19 10.52 -6.79
CA ARG A 243 -25.81 9.30 -6.24
C ARG A 243 -27.33 9.21 -6.49
N GLY A 244 -28.04 10.34 -6.42
CA GLY A 244 -29.49 10.40 -6.70
C GLY A 244 -29.86 10.17 -8.18
N LEU A 245 -28.96 10.48 -9.11
CA LEU A 245 -29.12 10.18 -10.53
C LEU A 245 -28.82 8.70 -10.80
N LEU A 246 -27.74 8.18 -10.20
CA LEU A 246 -27.33 6.77 -10.31
C LEU A 246 -28.44 5.80 -9.87
N VAL A 247 -29.16 6.11 -8.78
CA VAL A 247 -30.31 5.31 -8.32
C VAL A 247 -31.41 5.22 -9.38
N LYS A 248 -31.77 6.34 -10.01
CA LYS A 248 -32.76 6.37 -11.09
C LYS A 248 -32.29 5.58 -12.31
N GLU A 249 -31.02 5.72 -12.69
CA GLU A 249 -30.45 4.96 -13.80
C GLU A 249 -30.45 3.45 -13.52
N TRP A 250 -30.09 3.03 -12.29
CA TRP A 250 -30.12 1.63 -11.89
C TRP A 250 -31.53 1.03 -11.87
N ALA A 251 -32.54 1.77 -11.43
CA ALA A 251 -33.94 1.33 -11.51
C ALA A 251 -34.38 1.10 -12.97
N GLU A 252 -34.03 2.00 -13.90
CA GLU A 252 -34.33 1.83 -15.33
C GLU A 252 -33.52 0.72 -16.00
N ARG A 253 -32.23 0.56 -15.66
CA ARG A 253 -31.39 -0.57 -16.12
C ARG A 253 -31.99 -1.93 -15.75
N LEU A 254 -32.69 -2.03 -14.61
CA LEU A 254 -33.33 -3.27 -14.14
C LEU A 254 -34.69 -3.54 -14.78
N LYS A 255 -35.51 -2.51 -15.02
CA LYS A 255 -36.79 -2.64 -15.75
C LYS A 255 -36.61 -3.19 -17.17
N ASN A 256 -35.51 -2.82 -17.83
CA ASN A 256 -35.27 -3.10 -19.25
C ASN A 256 -34.46 -4.38 -19.54
N LYS A 257 -34.26 -5.29 -18.57
CA LYS A 257 -33.61 -6.60 -18.80
C LYS A 257 -34.55 -7.58 -19.55
N PRO A 258 -34.20 -8.09 -20.75
CA PRO A 258 -34.95 -9.17 -21.39
C PRO A 258 -34.83 -10.49 -20.61
N ALA A 259 -35.84 -11.36 -20.72
CA ALA A 259 -35.94 -12.57 -19.92
C ALA A 259 -34.91 -13.66 -20.32
N PRO A 260 -34.26 -14.36 -19.35
CA PRO A 260 -33.31 -15.43 -19.66
C PRO A 260 -33.97 -16.65 -20.32
N VAL A 261 -33.33 -17.20 -21.35
CA VAL A 261 -33.75 -18.46 -21.99
C VAL A 261 -33.46 -19.64 -21.07
N LYS A 262 -34.50 -20.39 -20.69
CA LYS A 262 -34.36 -21.61 -19.88
C LYS A 262 -33.58 -22.68 -20.65
N LYS A 263 -32.49 -23.18 -20.06
CA LYS A 263 -31.87 -24.47 -20.42
C LYS A 263 -32.03 -25.45 -19.26
N THR A 264 -32.61 -26.60 -19.53
CA THR A 264 -32.79 -27.70 -18.57
C THR A 264 -31.58 -28.64 -18.60
N GLY A 265 -30.94 -28.84 -17.46
CA GLY A 265 -29.85 -29.81 -17.24
C GLY A 265 -29.41 -29.77 -15.77
N PRO A 266 -29.00 -30.90 -15.16
CA PRO A 266 -28.72 -30.96 -13.73
C PRO A 266 -27.45 -30.18 -13.35
N HIS A 267 -27.44 -29.62 -12.14
CA HIS A 267 -26.39 -28.72 -11.67
C HIS A 267 -25.02 -29.42 -11.54
N LYS A 268 -24.01 -28.86 -12.22
CA LYS A 268 -22.71 -28.61 -11.57
C LYS A 268 -22.76 -27.21 -10.97
N VAL A 269 -22.15 -27.02 -9.81
CA VAL A 269 -21.91 -25.68 -9.24
C VAL A 269 -20.91 -24.98 -10.14
N ILE A 270 -21.29 -23.84 -10.72
CA ILE A 270 -20.43 -23.01 -11.55
C ILE A 270 -20.12 -21.73 -10.78
N VAL A 271 -18.89 -21.61 -10.29
CA VAL A 271 -18.36 -20.33 -9.80
C VAL A 271 -17.96 -19.51 -11.02
N ALA A 272 -18.85 -18.59 -11.43
CA ALA A 272 -18.60 -17.72 -12.59
C ALA A 272 -19.24 -16.33 -12.43
N ASP A 273 -18.71 -15.51 -11.52
CA ASP A 273 -18.51 -14.08 -11.82
C ASP A 273 -17.28 -13.50 -11.10
N VAL A 274 -16.13 -14.16 -11.27
CA VAL A 274 -14.80 -13.58 -11.01
C VAL A 274 -14.04 -13.54 -12.34
N ASN A 275 -14.52 -12.70 -13.26
CA ASN A 275 -13.76 -12.27 -14.43
C ASN A 275 -14.39 -11.01 -15.05
N LYS A 276 -14.10 -9.84 -14.46
CA LYS A 276 -13.73 -8.72 -15.35
C LYS A 276 -12.41 -9.15 -16.02
N PRO A 277 -12.25 -9.04 -17.35
CA PRO A 277 -10.95 -9.28 -17.97
C PRO A 277 -9.94 -8.35 -17.31
N GLU A 278 -8.82 -8.92 -16.85
CA GLU A 278 -7.76 -8.13 -16.22
C GLU A 278 -7.24 -7.11 -17.24
N ARG A 279 -7.05 -5.84 -16.83
CA ARG A 279 -6.58 -4.79 -17.75
C ARG A 279 -5.28 -5.27 -18.42
N PRO A 280 -5.07 -5.10 -19.74
CA PRO A 280 -3.90 -5.65 -20.44
C PRO A 280 -2.53 -5.07 -19.99
N ARG A 281 -2.03 -5.50 -18.81
CA ARG A 281 -0.86 -4.93 -18.13
C ARG A 281 0.41 -4.95 -18.99
N ARG A 282 1.27 -3.94 -18.81
CA ARG A 282 2.60 -3.90 -19.42
C ARG A 282 3.60 -4.59 -18.50
N SER A 283 4.35 -5.55 -19.03
CA SER A 283 5.40 -6.29 -18.30
C SER A 283 6.66 -5.45 -18.05
N GLU A 284 6.86 -4.38 -18.81
CA GLU A 284 8.06 -3.56 -18.89
C GLU A 284 7.67 -2.09 -19.08
N LYS A 285 8.51 -1.16 -18.60
CA LYS A 285 8.22 0.29 -18.61
C LYS A 285 7.96 0.80 -20.05
N PRO A 286 6.84 1.51 -20.31
CA PRO A 286 6.49 1.95 -21.66
C PRO A 286 7.51 2.93 -22.24
N THR A 287 8.11 2.53 -23.36
CA THR A 287 8.94 3.38 -24.23
C THR A 287 8.13 3.87 -25.42
N HIS A 288 8.61 4.87 -26.18
CA HIS A 288 7.96 5.25 -27.44
C HIS A 288 7.90 4.08 -28.45
N ARG A 289 8.85 3.14 -28.39
CA ARG A 289 8.81 1.89 -29.17
C ARG A 289 7.65 0.99 -28.71
N THR A 290 7.41 0.88 -27.40
CA THR A 290 6.26 0.15 -26.82
C THR A 290 4.94 0.76 -27.28
N ILE A 291 4.79 2.09 -27.16
CA ILE A 291 3.61 2.83 -27.61
C ILE A 291 3.38 2.62 -29.12
N ASN A 292 4.44 2.64 -29.94
CA ASN A 292 4.32 2.41 -31.38
C ASN A 292 3.80 1.02 -31.76
N TYR A 293 4.17 -0.04 -31.04
CA TYR A 293 3.56 -1.37 -31.22
C TYR A 293 2.10 -1.40 -30.74
N GLU A 294 1.76 -0.72 -29.65
CA GLU A 294 0.38 -0.68 -29.12
C GLU A 294 -0.57 0.11 -30.06
N LEU A 295 -0.10 1.24 -30.63
CA LEU A 295 -0.80 1.95 -31.71
C LEU A 295 -0.99 1.07 -32.96
N ALA A 296 0.03 0.29 -33.32
CA ALA A 296 -0.04 -0.64 -34.46
C ALA A 296 -1.03 -1.80 -34.23
N CYS A 297 -1.12 -2.34 -33.00
CA CYS A 297 -2.15 -3.30 -32.61
C CYS A 297 -3.58 -2.73 -32.77
N GLY A 298 -3.77 -1.43 -32.57
CA GLY A 298 -5.06 -0.76 -32.76
C GLY A 298 -5.59 -0.74 -34.21
N PHE A 299 -4.74 -1.02 -35.21
CA PHE A 299 -5.14 -1.21 -36.61
C PHE A 299 -5.53 -2.68 -36.94
N CYS A 300 -5.47 -3.61 -35.97
CA CYS A 300 -5.81 -5.01 -36.17
C CYS A 300 -7.33 -5.22 -36.01
N GLU A 301 -8.00 -5.77 -37.03
CA GLU A 301 -9.45 -5.98 -37.01
C GLU A 301 -9.85 -7.05 -35.96
N GLU A 302 -9.16 -8.20 -35.97
CA GLU A 302 -9.33 -9.32 -35.04
C GLU A 302 -8.52 -9.17 -33.74
N LEU A 303 -8.59 -8.00 -33.10
CA LEU A 303 -7.89 -7.74 -31.83
C LEU A 303 -8.67 -8.29 -30.62
N ASP A 304 -8.16 -9.40 -30.05
CA ASP A 304 -8.41 -9.83 -28.66
C ASP A 304 -7.42 -9.15 -27.70
N LEU A 305 -7.96 -8.55 -26.65
CA LEU A 305 -7.22 -7.82 -25.63
C LEU A 305 -6.59 -8.75 -24.57
N ASN A 306 -7.13 -9.97 -24.44
CA ASN A 306 -6.63 -11.00 -23.52
C ASN A 306 -5.44 -11.78 -24.13
N ASN A 307 -5.42 -11.92 -25.47
CA ASN A 307 -4.33 -12.56 -26.22
C ASN A 307 -3.81 -11.63 -27.34
N LEU A 308 -2.97 -10.68 -26.98
CA LEU A 308 -2.38 -9.71 -27.93
C LEU A 308 -1.40 -10.31 -28.94
N ARG A 309 -1.07 -11.62 -28.92
CA ARG A 309 -0.04 -12.22 -29.80
C ARG A 309 -0.33 -12.01 -31.30
N PRO A 310 -1.54 -12.33 -31.84
CA PRO A 310 -1.81 -12.14 -33.27
C PRO A 310 -1.75 -10.66 -33.69
N ALA A 311 -2.20 -9.76 -32.81
CA ALA A 311 -2.13 -8.33 -33.03
C ALA A 311 -0.69 -7.79 -32.99
N MET A 312 0.18 -8.32 -32.13
CA MET A 312 1.60 -7.98 -32.11
C MET A 312 2.33 -8.45 -33.38
N ASP A 313 1.97 -9.61 -33.94
CA ASP A 313 2.55 -10.10 -35.20
C ASP A 313 1.95 -9.41 -36.45
N PHE A 314 0.76 -8.82 -36.34
CA PHE A 314 0.26 -7.81 -37.28
C PHE A 314 1.01 -6.47 -37.13
N ALA A 315 1.22 -6.00 -35.90
CA ALA A 315 1.92 -4.76 -35.59
C ALA A 315 3.37 -4.76 -36.11
N LYS A 316 4.12 -5.84 -35.88
CA LYS A 316 5.47 -6.03 -36.45
C LYS A 316 5.48 -5.86 -37.98
N ARG A 317 4.48 -6.42 -38.67
CA ARG A 317 4.36 -6.33 -40.14
C ARG A 317 4.08 -4.90 -40.60
N ILE A 318 3.05 -4.23 -40.09
CA ILE A 318 2.74 -2.86 -40.57
C ILE A 318 3.80 -1.81 -40.21
N ILE A 319 4.63 -2.08 -39.20
CA ILE A 319 5.81 -1.27 -38.87
C ILE A 319 6.97 -1.57 -39.84
N ALA A 320 7.20 -2.83 -40.22
CA ALA A 320 8.23 -3.21 -41.19
C ALA A 320 7.86 -2.86 -42.65
N GLU A 321 6.57 -2.86 -42.98
CA GLU A 321 5.98 -2.37 -44.23
C GLU A 321 5.93 -0.82 -44.31
N ASP A 322 6.33 -0.14 -43.23
CA ASP A 322 6.33 1.32 -43.09
C ASP A 322 5.00 1.97 -43.51
N ARG A 323 3.90 1.47 -42.94
CA ARG A 323 2.53 1.79 -43.36
C ARG A 323 2.14 3.24 -43.01
N GLU A 324 1.65 3.98 -44.00
CA GLU A 324 1.45 5.45 -43.94
C GLU A 324 0.47 5.95 -42.86
N ASP A 325 -0.67 5.30 -42.67
CA ASP A 325 -1.67 5.68 -41.67
C ASP A 325 -1.18 5.44 -40.23
N TRP A 326 -0.50 4.32 -39.99
CA TRP A 326 0.21 4.07 -38.74
C TRP A 326 1.33 5.10 -38.49
N LYS A 327 2.16 5.41 -39.49
CA LYS A 327 3.21 6.45 -39.39
C LYS A 327 2.64 7.80 -38.97
N ARG A 328 1.57 8.24 -39.63
CA ARG A 328 0.89 9.52 -39.36
C ARG A 328 0.31 9.54 -37.94
N MET A 329 -0.24 8.43 -37.46
CA MET A 329 -0.68 8.27 -36.07
C MET A 329 0.50 8.31 -35.10
N SER A 330 1.55 7.52 -35.33
CA SER A 330 2.77 7.46 -34.51
C SER A 330 3.43 8.84 -34.34
N MET A 331 3.61 9.59 -35.42
CA MET A 331 4.15 10.97 -35.36
C MET A 331 3.24 11.93 -34.59
N THR A 332 1.91 11.81 -34.74
CA THR A 332 0.95 12.69 -34.05
C THR A 332 0.86 12.38 -32.56
N VAL A 333 0.97 11.10 -32.18
CA VAL A 333 0.89 10.64 -30.79
C VAL A 333 2.24 10.78 -30.06
N GLY A 334 3.37 10.66 -30.77
CA GLY A 334 4.72 10.80 -30.20
C GLY A 334 5.11 12.21 -29.77
N ILE A 335 4.35 13.25 -30.17
CA ILE A 335 4.53 14.63 -29.72
C ILE A 335 3.65 15.00 -28.50
N ILE A 336 2.77 14.10 -28.05
CA ILE A 336 1.86 14.38 -26.94
C ILE A 336 2.60 14.23 -25.61
N PRO A 337 2.58 15.24 -24.71
CA PRO A 337 3.15 15.13 -23.38
C PRO A 337 2.60 13.92 -22.61
N ASP A 338 3.46 13.29 -21.80
CA ASP A 338 3.09 12.15 -20.96
C ASP A 338 2.44 10.94 -21.65
N ILE A 339 2.55 10.79 -22.99
CA ILE A 339 1.87 9.69 -23.71
C ILE A 339 2.21 8.28 -23.17
N LYS A 340 3.43 8.10 -22.66
CA LYS A 340 3.89 6.85 -22.01
C LYS A 340 3.17 6.55 -20.68
N GLY A 341 2.55 7.55 -20.05
CA GLY A 341 1.83 7.44 -18.79
C GLY A 341 0.37 7.00 -18.90
N TYR A 342 -0.16 6.80 -20.12
CA TYR A 342 -1.50 6.24 -20.35
C TYR A 342 -1.46 4.72 -20.50
N ASP A 343 -2.50 4.04 -20.02
CA ASP A 343 -2.59 2.58 -20.01
C ASP A 343 -2.67 1.96 -21.43
N ARG A 344 -2.40 0.65 -21.53
CA ARG A 344 -2.40 -0.03 -22.84
C ARG A 344 -3.77 0.05 -23.53
N GLN A 345 -4.87 -0.04 -22.77
CA GLN A 345 -6.20 0.00 -23.38
C GLN A 345 -6.47 1.36 -24.03
N THR A 346 -6.11 2.45 -23.36
CA THR A 346 -6.21 3.82 -23.88
C THR A 346 -5.47 3.97 -25.20
N ILE A 347 -4.22 3.51 -25.28
CA ILE A 347 -3.36 3.65 -26.48
C ILE A 347 -3.91 2.84 -27.66
N ILE A 348 -4.45 1.64 -27.40
CA ILE A 348 -5.09 0.80 -28.41
C ILE A 348 -6.41 1.42 -28.89
N ASP A 349 -7.28 1.81 -27.96
CA ASP A 349 -8.62 2.34 -28.25
C ASP A 349 -8.56 3.70 -28.98
N LEU A 350 -7.56 4.52 -28.67
CA LEU A 350 -7.25 5.78 -29.35
C LEU A 350 -7.15 5.62 -30.87
N VAL A 351 -6.65 4.48 -31.33
CA VAL A 351 -6.59 4.09 -32.75
C VAL A 351 -7.84 3.33 -33.15
N ARG A 352 -8.25 2.30 -32.41
CA ARG A 352 -9.35 1.38 -32.78
C ARG A 352 -10.71 2.09 -32.89
N LYS A 353 -10.93 3.17 -32.14
CA LYS A 353 -12.17 3.97 -32.16
C LYS A 353 -12.11 5.17 -33.10
N ALA A 354 -10.96 5.45 -33.71
CA ALA A 354 -10.79 6.60 -34.60
C ALA A 354 -11.61 6.43 -35.89
N PRO A 355 -12.41 7.42 -36.31
CA PRO A 355 -13.03 7.42 -37.63
C PRO A 355 -11.99 7.31 -38.75
N LYS A 356 -12.33 6.67 -39.88
CA LYS A 356 -11.38 6.50 -41.01
C LYS A 356 -10.81 7.83 -41.55
N ALA A 357 -11.52 8.94 -41.35
CA ALA A 357 -11.04 10.29 -41.63
C ALA A 357 -9.85 10.73 -40.75
N VAL A 358 -9.75 10.25 -39.51
CA VAL A 358 -8.64 10.57 -38.58
C VAL A 358 -7.36 9.84 -38.97
N HIS A 359 -7.44 8.58 -39.42
CA HIS A 359 -6.27 7.84 -39.89
C HIS A 359 -5.63 8.50 -41.13
N ASN A 360 -6.45 8.91 -42.10
CA ASN A 360 -5.97 9.35 -43.42
C ASN A 360 -5.95 10.88 -43.63
N GLY A 361 -6.68 11.64 -42.83
CA GLY A 361 -6.92 13.08 -43.03
C GLY A 361 -5.86 14.02 -42.46
N ASN A 362 -6.24 15.30 -42.33
CA ASN A 362 -5.39 16.40 -41.88
C ASN A 362 -4.68 16.08 -40.53
N PRO A 363 -3.35 16.33 -40.41
CA PRO A 363 -2.67 16.46 -39.12
C PRO A 363 -3.47 17.12 -37.99
N ASP A 364 -4.17 18.22 -38.23
CA ASP A 364 -4.90 18.95 -37.18
C ASP A 364 -6.10 18.14 -36.65
N LEU A 365 -6.93 17.62 -37.56
CA LEU A 365 -8.02 16.69 -37.24
C LEU A 365 -7.52 15.50 -36.40
N ARG A 366 -6.34 14.97 -36.73
CA ARG A 366 -5.73 13.84 -36.02
C ARG A 366 -5.17 14.25 -34.66
N ARG A 367 -4.55 15.42 -34.53
CA ARG A 367 -4.11 15.97 -33.24
C ARG A 367 -5.30 16.23 -32.31
N THR A 368 -6.33 16.94 -32.80
CA THR A 368 -7.52 17.25 -32.00
C THR A 368 -8.28 15.98 -31.60
N TRP A 369 -8.33 14.95 -32.45
CA TRP A 369 -8.80 13.63 -32.04
C TRP A 369 -7.98 13.08 -30.87
N CYS A 370 -6.65 12.98 -31.01
CA CYS A 370 -5.80 12.38 -29.98
C CYS A 370 -5.85 13.12 -28.64
N GLU A 371 -5.77 14.45 -28.65
CA GLU A 371 -5.83 15.28 -27.45
C GLU A 371 -7.22 15.22 -26.79
N SER A 372 -8.29 15.27 -27.57
CA SER A 372 -9.67 15.17 -27.03
C SER A 372 -9.97 13.77 -26.50
N PHE A 373 -9.48 12.72 -27.19
CA PHE A 373 -9.66 11.33 -26.77
C PHE A 373 -8.93 11.04 -25.47
N LEU A 374 -7.68 11.48 -25.34
CA LEU A 374 -6.91 11.34 -24.09
C LEU A 374 -7.50 12.19 -22.96
N ALA A 375 -8.12 13.34 -23.25
CA ALA A 375 -8.80 14.14 -22.24
C ALA A 375 -10.09 13.48 -21.70
N VAL A 376 -10.89 12.82 -22.55
CA VAL A 376 -12.21 12.26 -22.18
C VAL A 376 -12.15 10.78 -21.79
N HIS A 377 -11.24 10.01 -22.39
CA HIS A 377 -11.15 8.55 -22.24
C HIS A 377 -9.78 8.08 -21.73
N GLY A 378 -8.82 8.98 -21.52
CA GLY A 378 -7.45 8.61 -21.15
C GLY A 378 -7.32 8.13 -19.70
N VAL A 379 -7.06 6.83 -19.53
CA VAL A 379 -6.71 6.23 -18.24
C VAL A 379 -5.19 6.27 -18.07
N ARG A 380 -4.69 6.85 -16.98
CA ARG A 380 -3.26 6.78 -16.64
C ARG A 380 -2.91 5.38 -16.15
N ASP A 381 -1.77 4.84 -16.55
CA ASP A 381 -1.32 3.49 -16.17
C ASP A 381 -0.83 3.49 -14.70
N PRO A 382 -1.53 2.86 -13.75
CA PRO A 382 -1.13 2.93 -12.34
C PRO A 382 0.19 2.21 -12.04
N ASP A 383 0.67 1.34 -12.95
CA ASP A 383 1.95 0.65 -12.78
C ASP A 383 3.16 1.54 -13.19
N TRP A 384 2.93 2.55 -14.05
CA TRP A 384 4.00 3.26 -14.77
C TRP A 384 3.85 4.79 -14.84
N CYS A 385 2.77 5.35 -14.31
CA CYS A 385 2.54 6.79 -14.25
C CYS A 385 3.40 7.46 -13.16
N GLU A 386 4.56 7.99 -13.56
CA GLU A 386 5.33 8.93 -12.73
C GLU A 386 4.47 10.17 -12.42
N TYR A 387 4.39 10.56 -11.14
CA TYR A 387 3.67 11.75 -10.71
C TYR A 387 4.51 13.00 -11.01
N VAL A 388 4.32 13.58 -12.19
CA VAL A 388 4.86 14.89 -12.54
C VAL A 388 3.85 15.96 -12.10
N PRO A 389 4.22 16.92 -11.23
CA PRO A 389 3.36 18.04 -10.86
C PRO A 389 3.38 19.09 -11.98
N ASP A 390 2.74 18.78 -13.11
CA ASP A 390 2.65 19.69 -14.25
C ASP A 390 1.33 20.47 -14.29
N ASN A 391 1.34 21.55 -15.07
CA ASN A 391 0.45 22.72 -15.01
C ASN A 391 -1.01 22.41 -15.42
N THR A 392 -1.71 21.67 -14.57
CA THR A 392 -3.13 21.34 -14.71
C THR A 392 -4.03 22.50 -14.27
N PRO A 393 -5.29 22.58 -14.75
CA PRO A 393 -6.15 23.75 -14.49
C PRO A 393 -6.38 23.97 -13.00
N THR A 394 -6.15 25.20 -12.56
CA THR A 394 -6.16 25.60 -11.14
C THR A 394 -7.55 25.53 -10.48
N THR A 395 -8.62 25.40 -11.27
CA THR A 395 -9.99 25.26 -10.80
C THR A 395 -10.70 24.05 -11.41
N HIS A 396 -11.68 23.54 -10.67
CA HIS A 396 -12.61 22.51 -11.14
C HIS A 396 -13.40 22.94 -12.38
N GLU A 397 -13.75 24.22 -12.48
CA GLU A 397 -14.54 24.79 -13.57
C GLU A 397 -13.78 24.80 -14.90
N GLU A 398 -12.51 25.21 -14.91
CA GLU A 398 -11.66 25.16 -16.10
C GLU A 398 -11.51 23.72 -16.62
N ASN A 399 -11.30 22.74 -15.74
CA ASN A 399 -11.18 21.34 -16.15
C ASN A 399 -12.52 20.77 -16.65
N ALA A 400 -13.65 21.13 -16.02
CA ALA A 400 -14.99 20.75 -16.48
C ALA A 400 -15.31 21.36 -17.87
N ALA A 401 -14.92 22.61 -18.11
CA ALA A 401 -15.04 23.25 -19.42
C ALA A 401 -14.18 22.54 -20.48
N ARG A 402 -12.92 22.22 -20.15
CA ARG A 402 -12.01 21.45 -21.02
C ARG A 402 -12.57 20.09 -21.41
N LEU A 403 -13.14 19.35 -20.46
CA LEU A 403 -13.77 18.05 -20.70
C LEU A 403 -15.03 18.15 -21.56
N ARG A 404 -15.89 19.16 -21.32
CA ARG A 404 -17.08 19.44 -22.16
C ARG A 404 -16.68 19.75 -23.60
N GLN A 405 -15.64 20.57 -23.80
CA GLN A 405 -15.15 20.94 -25.13
C GLN A 405 -14.50 19.75 -25.85
N ALA A 406 -13.63 18.98 -25.18
CA ALA A 406 -13.06 17.76 -25.76
C ALA A 406 -14.14 16.74 -26.15
N GLY A 407 -15.15 16.55 -25.30
CA GLY A 407 -16.31 15.71 -25.62
C GLY A 407 -17.16 16.23 -26.78
N LYS A 408 -17.22 17.55 -27.00
CA LYS A 408 -17.83 18.15 -28.20
C LYS A 408 -17.00 17.83 -29.44
N CYS A 409 -15.68 18.07 -29.39
CA CYS A 409 -14.76 17.81 -30.50
C CYS A 409 -14.85 16.35 -30.99
N LEU A 410 -14.87 15.37 -30.07
CA LEU A 410 -15.04 13.96 -30.45
C LEU A 410 -16.35 13.72 -31.22
N ARG A 411 -17.49 14.19 -30.72
CA ARG A 411 -18.80 14.02 -31.39
C ARG A 411 -18.90 14.72 -32.73
N ASP A 412 -18.27 15.89 -32.89
CA ASP A 412 -18.24 16.61 -34.17
C ASP A 412 -17.26 15.97 -35.17
N ILE A 413 -16.17 15.33 -34.71
CA ILE A 413 -15.28 14.50 -35.54
C ILE A 413 -15.98 13.21 -35.99
N GLU A 414 -16.63 12.49 -35.08
CA GLU A 414 -17.41 11.27 -35.38
C GLU A 414 -18.55 11.54 -36.37
N ALA A 415 -19.22 12.68 -36.25
CA ALA A 415 -20.29 13.11 -37.15
C ALA A 415 -19.81 13.82 -38.43
N GLY A 416 -18.49 13.91 -38.67
CA GLY A 416 -17.92 14.53 -39.87
C GLY A 416 -18.13 16.04 -39.99
N ARG A 417 -18.44 16.74 -38.89
CA ARG A 417 -18.65 18.19 -38.80
C ARG A 417 -17.43 18.97 -38.32
N PHE A 418 -16.27 18.34 -38.21
CA PHE A 418 -15.05 19.01 -37.76
C PHE A 418 -14.67 20.15 -38.71
N GLN A 419 -14.74 21.38 -38.21
CA GLN A 419 -14.23 22.58 -38.87
C GLN A 419 -12.89 22.92 -38.22
N CYS A 420 -11.83 23.03 -39.03
CA CYS A 420 -10.67 23.80 -38.60
C CYS A 420 -11.11 25.28 -38.60
N ASP A 421 -11.06 25.93 -37.45
CA ASP A 421 -11.07 27.39 -37.39
C ASP A 421 -9.71 27.90 -37.90
N GLU A 422 -9.52 27.86 -39.23
CA GLU A 422 -8.47 28.62 -39.88
C GLU A 422 -8.77 30.10 -39.63
N GLU A 423 -7.91 30.78 -38.86
CA GLU A 423 -7.84 32.24 -38.86
C GLU A 423 -7.61 32.69 -40.29
N LYS A 424 -8.67 33.22 -40.92
CA LYS A 424 -8.61 33.72 -42.30
C LYS A 424 -7.52 34.78 -42.37
N GLN A 425 -6.47 34.51 -43.15
CA GLN A 425 -5.44 35.48 -43.47
C GLN A 425 -6.09 36.79 -43.89
N HIS A 426 -5.80 37.87 -43.17
CA HIS A 426 -6.43 39.17 -43.38
C HIS A 426 -6.39 39.59 -44.86
N PRO A 427 -7.55 39.76 -45.53
CA PRO A 427 -7.65 40.71 -46.62
C PRO A 427 -7.44 42.10 -46.01
N THR A 428 -6.67 42.96 -46.69
CA THR A 428 -6.57 44.39 -46.34
C THR A 428 -7.98 44.98 -46.30
N GLY A 429 -8.37 45.55 -45.15
CA GLY A 429 -9.75 45.97 -44.93
C GLY A 429 -10.12 47.25 -45.68
N GLU A 430 -11.37 47.33 -46.15
CA GLU A 430 -11.95 48.56 -46.69
C GLU A 430 -13.44 48.69 -46.29
N LEU A 431 -13.68 49.63 -45.38
CA LEU A 431 -14.89 50.46 -45.15
C LEU A 431 -16.33 49.90 -45.35
N ALA A 432 -17.01 49.82 -44.19
CA ALA A 432 -18.25 50.57 -43.88
C ALA A 432 -19.68 50.00 -44.14
N ASP A 433 -20.58 50.51 -43.29
CA ASP A 433 -22.04 50.70 -43.38
C ASP A 433 -23.05 49.52 -43.38
N GLU A 434 -23.75 49.42 -42.24
CA GLU A 434 -25.16 49.04 -42.07
C GLU A 434 -26.11 50.03 -42.82
N PRO A 435 -27.45 49.82 -43.00
CA PRO A 435 -28.37 49.21 -42.01
C PRO A 435 -29.63 48.45 -42.55
N ALA A 436 -30.50 48.07 -41.59
CA ALA A 436 -31.98 48.11 -41.64
C ALA A 436 -32.83 47.00 -42.31
N THR A 437 -33.54 46.27 -41.44
CA THR A 437 -34.88 45.64 -41.60
C THR A 437 -36.00 46.71 -41.80
N PRO A 438 -37.26 46.41 -42.24
CA PRO A 438 -38.21 45.55 -41.47
C PRO A 438 -39.25 44.69 -42.23
N GLU A 439 -39.81 43.75 -41.45
CA GLU A 439 -41.18 43.17 -41.37
C GLU A 439 -42.24 43.36 -42.48
N ALA A 440 -43.06 42.31 -42.72
CA ALA A 440 -44.48 42.26 -42.29
C ALA A 440 -45.24 40.94 -42.66
N VAL A 441 -45.83 40.28 -41.64
CA VAL A 441 -47.20 39.67 -41.56
C VAL A 441 -47.68 38.61 -42.61
N GLU A 442 -48.58 37.64 -42.34
CA GLU A 442 -48.87 36.67 -41.25
C GLU A 442 -50.06 35.76 -41.72
N GLN A 443 -50.63 34.93 -40.82
CA GLN A 443 -51.82 34.03 -40.92
C GLN A 443 -51.59 32.55 -41.33
N ASP A 444 -52.37 31.60 -40.82
CA ASP A 444 -52.48 31.07 -39.43
C ASP A 444 -53.57 29.96 -39.37
N THR A 445 -53.36 28.90 -38.57
CA THR A 445 -54.40 27.93 -38.16
C THR A 445 -54.03 27.15 -36.89
N THR A 446 -54.73 27.42 -35.77
CA THR A 446 -54.95 26.56 -34.57
C THR A 446 -53.72 25.98 -33.86
N GLU A 447 -53.24 26.46 -32.69
CA GLU A 447 -53.88 26.61 -31.35
C GLU A 447 -54.19 25.29 -30.60
N HIS A 448 -53.97 25.13 -29.28
CA HIS A 448 -53.61 26.08 -28.20
C HIS A 448 -52.40 25.62 -27.32
N HIS A 449 -51.77 26.56 -26.63
CA HIS A 449 -50.86 26.40 -25.46
C HIS A 449 -51.59 26.66 -24.12
N PRO A 450 -50.93 26.49 -22.95
CA PRO A 450 -50.39 27.68 -22.26
C PRO A 450 -49.00 27.49 -21.60
N ASP A 451 -48.23 28.57 -21.51
CA ASP A 451 -46.95 28.64 -20.79
C ASP A 451 -47.14 28.95 -19.27
N PRO A 452 -46.06 29.04 -18.47
CA PRO A 452 -45.59 30.40 -18.13
C PRO A 452 -44.06 30.60 -17.91
N GLN A 453 -43.57 31.71 -18.48
CA GLN A 453 -42.57 32.69 -18.00
C GLN A 453 -41.32 32.30 -17.16
N PRO A 454 -40.13 32.83 -17.53
CA PRO A 454 -39.00 33.06 -16.62
C PRO A 454 -38.98 34.50 -16.08
N LEU A 455 -38.94 34.70 -14.76
CA LEU A 455 -38.79 36.03 -14.15
C LEU A 455 -38.26 35.95 -12.70
N GLU A 456 -36.95 36.06 -12.51
CA GLU A 456 -36.35 36.18 -11.16
C GLU A 456 -35.51 37.45 -11.03
N ASN A 457 -35.87 38.28 -10.06
CA ASN A 457 -35.00 39.33 -9.53
C ASN A 457 -34.33 38.78 -8.27
N GLU A 458 -33.03 38.51 -8.29
CA GLU A 458 -32.27 38.29 -7.05
C GLU A 458 -31.91 39.64 -6.37
N PRO A 459 -31.85 39.69 -5.02
CA PRO A 459 -31.55 40.90 -4.27
C PRO A 459 -30.03 41.19 -4.18
N PRO A 460 -29.61 42.47 -4.10
CA PRO A 460 -28.20 42.85 -4.16
C PRO A 460 -27.47 42.94 -2.80
N VAL A 461 -26.37 42.19 -2.65
CA VAL A 461 -25.31 42.41 -1.64
C VAL A 461 -23.96 42.13 -2.33
N SER A 462 -23.24 43.07 -2.96
CA SER A 462 -22.92 44.49 -2.69
C SER A 462 -21.74 44.73 -1.72
N GLN A 463 -20.84 45.63 -2.16
CA GLN A 463 -19.76 46.31 -1.44
C GLN A 463 -18.49 45.54 -1.06
N THR A 464 -18.52 44.29 -0.57
CA THR A 464 -17.27 43.61 -0.13
C THR A 464 -16.31 43.31 -1.28
N GLU A 465 -16.84 42.75 -2.38
CA GLU A 465 -16.07 42.35 -3.57
C GLU A 465 -15.28 43.51 -4.20
N ALA A 466 -15.93 44.68 -4.30
CA ALA A 466 -15.33 45.89 -4.88
C ALA A 466 -14.15 46.42 -4.03
N GLY A 467 -14.18 46.24 -2.71
CA GLY A 467 -13.06 46.57 -1.82
C GLY A 467 -11.83 45.73 -2.12
N TYR A 468 -12.00 44.41 -2.23
CA TYR A 468 -10.90 43.50 -2.58
C TYR A 468 -10.36 43.73 -3.99
N GLN A 469 -11.21 44.01 -4.97
CA GLN A 469 -10.78 44.34 -6.34
C GLN A 469 -9.97 45.64 -6.38
N LYS A 470 -10.36 46.67 -5.62
CA LYS A 470 -9.60 47.92 -5.52
C LYS A 470 -8.21 47.70 -4.90
N ILE A 471 -8.13 46.95 -3.81
CA ILE A 471 -6.84 46.61 -3.16
C ILE A 471 -5.94 45.81 -4.12
N ARG A 472 -6.49 44.85 -4.89
CA ARG A 472 -5.73 44.13 -5.92
C ARG A 472 -5.20 45.07 -7.01
N ALA A 473 -5.99 46.05 -7.46
CA ALA A 473 -5.57 47.02 -8.47
C ALA A 473 -4.46 47.95 -7.97
N GLU A 474 -4.60 48.51 -6.75
CA GLU A 474 -3.56 49.34 -6.11
C GLU A 474 -2.25 48.55 -5.93
N LEU A 475 -2.33 47.27 -5.55
CA LEU A 475 -1.15 46.39 -5.41
C LEU A 475 -0.52 46.01 -6.77
N HIS A 476 -1.29 46.03 -7.86
CA HIS A 476 -0.80 45.75 -9.21
C HIS A 476 -0.09 46.96 -9.84
N GLU A 477 -0.57 48.19 -9.58
CA GLU A 477 0.14 49.43 -9.97
C GLU A 477 1.37 49.69 -9.10
N ALA A 478 1.31 49.35 -7.80
CA ALA A 478 2.49 49.36 -6.93
C ALA A 478 3.60 48.44 -7.47
N ARG A 479 3.24 47.27 -8.03
CA ARG A 479 4.18 46.34 -8.69
C ARG A 479 4.81 46.90 -9.98
N LYS A 480 4.07 47.66 -10.80
CA LYS A 480 4.62 48.25 -12.05
C LYS A 480 5.74 49.27 -11.80
N ASN A 481 5.75 49.91 -10.64
CA ASN A 481 6.69 50.97 -10.29
C ASN A 481 7.97 50.45 -9.59
N ILE A 482 8.20 49.14 -9.55
CA ILE A 482 9.42 48.52 -9.01
C ILE A 482 10.40 48.28 -10.18
N PRO A 483 11.59 48.91 -10.21
CA PRO A 483 12.57 48.67 -11.26
C PRO A 483 13.07 47.21 -11.25
N PRO A 484 13.25 46.56 -12.42
CA PRO A 484 13.71 45.18 -12.49
C PRO A 484 15.15 45.06 -11.97
N LYS A 485 15.34 44.27 -10.89
CA LYS A 485 16.68 43.83 -10.48
C LYS A 485 17.13 42.68 -11.39
N ASN A 486 18.35 42.79 -11.91
CA ASN A 486 19.00 41.73 -12.69
C ASN A 486 19.06 40.40 -11.90
N PRO A 487 19.06 39.25 -12.61
CA PRO A 487 19.20 37.94 -11.96
C PRO A 487 20.57 37.84 -11.27
N VAL A 488 20.56 37.55 -9.97
CA VAL A 488 21.77 37.27 -9.19
C VAL A 488 22.12 35.80 -9.37
N ASP A 489 23.37 35.52 -9.71
CA ASP A 489 23.86 34.18 -10.04
C ASP A 489 23.95 33.28 -8.79
N VAL A 490 22.87 32.53 -8.54
CA VAL A 490 22.72 31.66 -7.36
C VAL A 490 23.79 30.56 -7.32
N GLY A 491 24.29 30.12 -8.48
CA GLY A 491 25.36 29.12 -8.56
C GLY A 491 26.66 29.62 -7.91
N LYS A 492 27.00 30.89 -8.11
CA LYS A 492 28.20 31.51 -7.51
C LYS A 492 28.13 31.60 -5.98
N GLN A 493 26.96 31.82 -5.40
CA GLN A 493 26.79 31.81 -3.94
C GLN A 493 26.90 30.38 -3.37
N LEU A 494 26.39 29.38 -4.09
CA LEU A 494 26.49 27.96 -3.72
C LEU A 494 27.93 27.42 -3.80
N ALA A 495 28.74 27.87 -4.76
CA ALA A 495 30.16 27.54 -4.84
C ALA A 495 30.95 28.13 -3.66
N ALA A 496 30.76 29.42 -3.37
CA ALA A 496 31.38 30.07 -2.21
C ALA A 496 31.00 29.40 -0.87
N ALA A 497 29.74 28.99 -0.72
CA ALA A 497 29.26 28.25 0.46
C ALA A 497 29.83 26.81 0.59
N ARG A 498 30.40 26.25 -0.48
CA ARG A 498 31.07 24.94 -0.49
C ARG A 498 32.58 25.01 -0.25
N GLY A 499 33.14 26.21 -0.10
CA GLY A 499 34.57 26.42 0.06
C GLY A 499 35.35 26.49 -1.26
N GLU A 500 34.69 26.86 -2.37
CA GLU A 500 35.34 27.19 -3.64
C GLU A 500 35.59 28.71 -3.72
N TYR A 501 36.72 29.13 -4.29
CA TYR A 501 37.02 30.55 -4.46
C TYR A 501 36.22 31.14 -5.64
N VAL A 502 35.43 32.19 -5.38
CA VAL A 502 34.59 32.85 -6.38
C VAL A 502 34.96 34.33 -6.48
N GLU A 503 35.53 34.72 -7.63
CA GLU A 503 35.97 36.08 -7.88
C GLU A 503 34.83 37.10 -7.70
N GLY A 504 35.06 38.11 -6.84
CA GLY A 504 34.06 39.12 -6.49
C GLY A 504 33.04 38.73 -5.41
N ILE A 505 33.14 37.53 -4.82
CA ILE A 505 32.32 37.11 -3.66
C ILE A 505 33.21 36.58 -2.52
N SER A 506 34.24 35.79 -2.83
CA SER A 506 35.25 35.35 -1.88
C SER A 506 36.25 36.47 -1.60
N ASP A 507 36.56 36.69 -0.31
CA ASP A 507 37.63 37.59 0.13
C ASP A 507 39.00 37.03 -0.33
N PRO A 508 39.82 37.78 -1.08
CA PRO A 508 41.13 37.32 -1.55
C PRO A 508 42.17 37.08 -0.45
N ASP A 509 42.06 37.76 0.70
CA ASP A 509 43.06 37.77 1.77
C ASP A 509 42.69 36.83 2.95
N ASP A 510 41.63 36.03 2.83
CA ASP A 510 41.19 35.06 3.85
C ASP A 510 42.14 33.85 3.92
N PRO A 511 42.75 33.54 5.09
CA PRO A 511 43.77 32.50 5.24
C PRO A 511 43.26 31.06 5.06
N LYS A 512 41.97 30.83 4.76
CA LYS A 512 41.45 29.50 4.35
C LYS A 512 41.83 29.12 2.91
N TRP A 513 42.30 30.06 2.09
CA TRP A 513 42.64 29.80 0.68
C TRP A 513 44.08 29.31 0.49
N VAL A 514 44.27 28.24 -0.29
CA VAL A 514 45.60 27.68 -0.58
C VAL A 514 46.13 28.29 -1.89
N HIS A 515 46.95 29.34 -1.79
CA HIS A 515 47.53 30.04 -2.94
C HIS A 515 48.70 29.25 -3.57
N ASN A 516 48.38 28.29 -4.45
CA ASN A 516 49.38 27.55 -5.25
C ASN A 516 49.97 28.43 -6.38
N ASN A 517 50.99 29.22 -6.04
CA ASN A 517 51.72 30.07 -7.00
C ASN A 517 52.63 29.24 -7.94
N TYR A 518 52.10 28.79 -9.08
CA TYR A 518 52.86 28.17 -10.17
C TYR A 518 52.67 28.92 -11.49
N SER A 519 53.49 29.96 -11.73
CA SER A 519 53.71 30.57 -13.06
C SER A 519 54.96 31.46 -13.07
N ALA A 520 56.16 30.84 -13.17
CA ALA A 520 57.40 31.55 -13.49
C ALA A 520 58.39 30.63 -14.23
N SER A 521 58.83 31.06 -15.42
CA SER A 521 59.98 30.57 -16.19
C SER A 521 60.05 29.08 -16.63
N ASN A 522 59.78 28.84 -17.93
CA ASN A 522 60.37 27.74 -18.70
C ASN A 522 61.61 28.26 -19.46
N GLN A 523 62.72 27.49 -19.51
CA GLN A 523 63.79 27.59 -20.52
C GLN A 523 64.41 26.20 -20.78
N GLY A 524 64.75 25.89 -22.05
CA GLY A 524 65.22 24.57 -22.51
C GLY A 524 64.08 23.69 -23.02
N GLU A 525 63.55 23.92 -24.24
CA GLU A 525 63.94 23.24 -25.50
C GLU A 525 63.59 21.72 -25.52
N LYS A 526 62.49 21.32 -26.18
CA LYS A 526 62.42 20.71 -27.56
C LYS A 526 62.66 19.18 -27.53
N GLU A 527 62.03 18.32 -28.35
CA GLU A 527 61.37 18.49 -29.67
C GLU A 527 59.91 17.92 -29.72
N GLU A 528 59.40 17.65 -30.94
CA GLU A 528 58.03 17.29 -31.36
C GLU A 528 57.61 15.85 -30.92
N VAL A 529 56.35 15.39 -30.99
CA VAL A 529 55.45 15.22 -32.17
C VAL A 529 53.95 15.25 -31.78
N VAL A 530 53.08 15.63 -32.74
CA VAL A 530 51.61 15.79 -32.57
C VAL A 530 50.82 14.62 -33.24
N PRO A 531 49.47 14.56 -33.23
CA PRO A 531 48.71 13.44 -32.66
C PRO A 531 48.26 12.38 -33.67
N VAL A 532 47.64 11.30 -33.15
CA VAL A 532 46.81 10.35 -33.93
C VAL A 532 45.45 10.16 -33.26
N GLU A 533 44.42 9.88 -34.06
CA GLU A 533 43.00 10.01 -33.72
C GLU A 533 42.39 8.75 -33.06
N LYS A 534 41.13 8.88 -32.63
CA LYS A 534 40.27 7.73 -32.30
C LYS A 534 39.88 6.98 -33.59
N GLN A 535 39.78 5.65 -33.50
CA GLN A 535 39.05 4.83 -34.49
C GLN A 535 38.02 3.90 -33.79
N PRO A 536 37.01 3.39 -34.53
CA PRO A 536 35.79 2.84 -33.95
C PRO A 536 35.82 1.32 -33.75
N ALA A 537 34.71 0.78 -33.23
CA ALA A 537 34.47 -0.66 -33.12
C ALA A 537 34.29 -1.34 -34.49
N ALA A 538 34.54 -2.65 -34.53
CA ALA A 538 34.32 -3.54 -35.67
C ALA A 538 33.39 -4.71 -35.30
N GLU A 539 32.86 -5.39 -36.32
CA GLU A 539 31.86 -6.45 -36.21
C GLU A 539 32.47 -7.81 -35.79
N PRO A 540 31.69 -8.74 -35.20
CA PRO A 540 32.15 -10.09 -34.91
C PRO A 540 32.10 -11.00 -36.15
N GLU A 541 33.26 -11.49 -36.60
CA GLU A 541 33.34 -12.50 -37.67
C GLU A 541 32.86 -13.90 -37.23
N ALA A 542 32.53 -14.75 -38.21
CA ALA A 542 31.90 -16.04 -37.99
C ALA A 542 32.88 -17.17 -37.62
N VAL A 543 32.45 -18.07 -36.73
CA VAL A 543 33.19 -19.28 -36.36
C VAL A 543 33.20 -20.30 -37.50
N THR A 544 34.39 -20.67 -37.97
CA THR A 544 34.57 -21.72 -38.98
C THR A 544 34.57 -23.13 -38.36
N ARG A 545 34.07 -24.12 -39.10
CA ARG A 545 34.09 -25.53 -38.70
C ARG A 545 35.41 -26.19 -39.07
N ASN A 546 35.99 -26.94 -38.12
CA ASN A 546 36.90 -28.04 -38.42
C ASN A 546 36.10 -29.33 -38.70
N ALA A 547 36.68 -30.25 -39.48
CA ALA A 547 35.93 -31.33 -40.13
C ALA A 547 35.32 -32.37 -39.18
N ASP A 548 35.97 -32.64 -38.03
CA ASP A 548 35.68 -33.80 -37.19
C ASP A 548 34.76 -33.49 -35.98
N GLY A 549 33.93 -32.45 -36.09
CA GLY A 549 32.72 -32.27 -35.27
C GLY A 549 32.90 -31.96 -33.78
N THR A 550 34.12 -31.70 -33.31
CA THR A 550 34.43 -31.37 -31.90
C THR A 550 34.81 -29.90 -31.75
N PHE A 551 34.31 -29.24 -30.70
CA PHE A 551 34.66 -27.84 -30.36
C PHE A 551 35.69 -27.82 -29.23
N ASP A 552 36.81 -27.11 -29.44
CA ASP A 552 37.77 -26.75 -28.39
C ASP A 552 37.29 -25.45 -27.69
N VAL A 553 37.38 -25.43 -26.36
CA VAL A 553 36.89 -24.34 -25.49
C VAL A 553 38.01 -23.81 -24.58
N SER A 554 39.27 -24.22 -24.82
CA SER A 554 40.44 -23.91 -24.00
C SER A 554 40.82 -22.42 -23.91
N ALA A 555 40.11 -21.53 -24.61
CA ALA A 555 40.32 -20.08 -24.64
C ALA A 555 39.40 -19.27 -23.70
N LEU A 556 38.42 -19.89 -23.02
CA LEU A 556 37.41 -19.17 -22.21
C LEU A 556 37.69 -19.09 -20.70
N PHE A 557 38.85 -19.57 -20.23
CA PHE A 557 39.24 -19.50 -18.81
C PHE A 557 40.60 -18.80 -18.62
N PRO A 558 40.67 -17.63 -17.97
CA PRO A 558 41.93 -17.03 -17.53
C PRO A 558 42.49 -17.83 -16.34
N PRO A 559 43.79 -18.21 -16.33
CA PRO A 559 44.40 -18.85 -15.18
C PRO A 559 44.65 -17.85 -14.04
N PRO A 560 44.47 -18.23 -12.77
CA PRO A 560 44.84 -17.39 -11.64
C PRO A 560 46.36 -17.36 -11.49
N SER A 561 46.96 -16.17 -11.44
CA SER A 561 48.38 -16.01 -11.11
C SER A 561 48.64 -14.74 -10.30
N ASN A 562 49.19 -14.95 -9.11
CA ASN A 562 50.10 -14.01 -8.44
C ASN A 562 50.83 -14.76 -7.30
N GLN A 563 51.95 -15.39 -7.64
CA GLN A 563 53.00 -15.70 -6.67
C GLN A 563 54.27 -14.96 -7.11
N THR A 564 54.89 -14.22 -6.19
CA THR A 564 56.16 -13.55 -6.42
C THR A 564 57.29 -14.38 -5.82
N GLU A 565 58.06 -15.01 -6.71
CA GLU A 565 59.46 -15.42 -6.57
C GLU A 565 60.02 -15.87 -5.20
N LYS A 566 60.57 -17.09 -5.19
CA LYS A 566 62.03 -17.21 -4.99
C LYS A 566 62.63 -18.46 -5.63
N THR A 567 63.95 -18.41 -5.79
CA THR A 567 64.70 -19.13 -6.83
C THR A 567 65.65 -20.18 -6.25
N GLU A 568 66.10 -21.08 -7.14
CA GLU A 568 67.35 -21.86 -7.12
C GLU A 568 67.32 -23.38 -6.79
N ALA A 569 67.76 -24.12 -7.81
CA ALA A 569 68.71 -25.24 -7.78
C ALA A 569 68.34 -26.62 -7.17
N ARG A 570 67.98 -27.56 -8.08
CA ARG A 570 68.75 -28.79 -8.43
C ARG A 570 69.26 -29.64 -7.25
N THR A 571 68.95 -30.94 -7.14
CA THR A 571 69.39 -31.97 -8.11
C THR A 571 68.70 -33.33 -7.89
N GLU A 572 68.48 -34.03 -9.01
CA GLU A 572 68.08 -35.44 -9.23
C GLU A 572 68.31 -36.50 -8.12
N ARG A 573 67.36 -37.45 -7.98
CA ARG A 573 67.44 -38.77 -8.65
C ARG A 573 66.21 -39.70 -8.52
N ASP A 574 65.97 -40.41 -9.63
CA ASP A 574 65.57 -41.83 -9.83
C ASP A 574 64.51 -42.52 -8.95
N GLY A 575 63.64 -43.36 -9.56
CA GLY A 575 62.74 -44.26 -8.80
C GLY A 575 61.58 -44.92 -9.57
N GLU A 576 61.88 -45.73 -10.58
CA GLU A 576 60.96 -46.50 -11.46
C GLU A 576 59.57 -47.00 -10.96
N MET A 577 58.56 -46.74 -11.78
CA MET A 577 57.55 -47.70 -12.31
C MET A 577 56.72 -48.66 -11.41
N ARG A 578 55.41 -48.38 -11.39
CA ARG A 578 54.36 -49.16 -12.12
C ARG A 578 54.08 -50.63 -11.70
N LYS A 579 52.86 -50.87 -11.18
CA LYS A 579 51.84 -51.70 -11.87
C LYS A 579 50.42 -51.54 -11.30
N GLU A 580 49.45 -51.92 -12.13
CA GLU A 580 48.00 -51.80 -11.91
C GLU A 580 47.36 -53.15 -11.48
N SER A 581 46.03 -53.11 -11.31
CA SER A 581 45.04 -54.20 -11.55
C SER A 581 44.79 -55.23 -10.42
N ASN A 582 43.57 -55.77 -10.22
CA ASN A 582 42.17 -55.35 -10.53
C ASN A 582 41.18 -56.33 -9.80
N GLN A 583 39.86 -56.21 -10.04
CA GLN A 583 38.76 -57.17 -9.72
C GLN A 583 38.21 -57.08 -8.27
N GLN A 584 36.89 -56.97 -8.00
CA GLN A 584 35.76 -57.92 -8.17
C GLN A 584 35.93 -59.20 -7.29
N GLU A 585 34.95 -59.82 -6.60
CA GLU A 585 33.51 -59.59 -6.27
C GLU A 585 33.18 -60.52 -5.04
N THR A 586 32.01 -60.63 -4.36
CA THR A 586 30.58 -60.38 -4.69
C THR A 586 29.74 -60.03 -3.41
N ALA A 587 28.44 -60.36 -3.35
CA ALA A 587 27.42 -60.03 -2.33
C ALA A 587 27.11 -61.09 -1.22
N GLY A 588 26.35 -60.67 -0.19
CA GLY A 588 25.54 -61.51 0.74
C GLY A 588 26.20 -61.96 2.06
N ASP A 589 25.49 -62.33 3.14
CA ASP A 589 24.06 -62.20 3.51
C ASP A 589 23.85 -62.55 5.02
N THR A 590 22.82 -62.01 5.71
CA THR A 590 22.37 -62.29 7.12
C THR A 590 23.38 -62.16 8.28
N GLY A 591 23.02 -61.98 9.57
CA GLY A 591 21.72 -61.67 10.24
C GLY A 591 21.67 -62.14 11.73
N GLN A 592 21.04 -61.36 12.64
CA GLN A 592 20.62 -61.73 14.03
C GLN A 592 21.76 -62.01 15.08
N GLU A 593 21.62 -61.93 16.43
CA GLU A 593 20.59 -61.39 17.36
C GLU A 593 21.13 -61.09 18.80
N ILE A 594 20.57 -60.03 19.45
CA ILE A 594 20.14 -59.78 20.87
C ILE A 594 20.89 -60.39 22.11
N THR A 595 20.71 -59.69 23.26
CA THR A 595 20.79 -60.11 24.70
C THR A 595 22.08 -59.77 25.49
N THR A 596 22.09 -59.38 26.78
CA THR A 596 21.11 -58.68 27.68
C THR A 596 21.84 -58.20 28.96
N ASP A 597 21.33 -57.14 29.61
CA ASP A 597 21.32 -56.78 31.06
C ASP A 597 22.52 -57.01 32.01
N GLY A 598 22.67 -56.10 32.98
CA GLY A 598 23.58 -56.28 34.13
C GLY A 598 23.74 -55.09 35.09
N GLY A 599 22.67 -54.65 35.75
CA GLY A 599 22.73 -53.58 36.78
C GLY A 599 22.95 -54.08 38.21
N SER A 600 23.69 -53.32 39.04
CA SER A 600 23.80 -53.48 40.51
C SER A 600 24.42 -52.22 41.14
N GLY A 601 24.20 -51.94 42.43
CA GLY A 601 24.73 -50.74 43.08
C GLY A 601 24.68 -50.68 44.62
N THR A 602 25.44 -49.74 45.18
CA THR A 602 25.49 -49.27 46.58
C THR A 602 26.00 -47.82 46.61
N GLY A 603 25.81 -46.99 47.65
CA GLY A 603 25.05 -47.19 48.89
C GLY A 603 25.82 -46.72 50.14
N GLY A 604 25.62 -45.48 50.56
CA GLY A 604 26.19 -44.87 51.79
C GLY A 604 26.03 -43.34 51.80
N ASP A 605 25.75 -42.76 52.97
CA ASP A 605 25.15 -41.42 53.12
C ASP A 605 26.07 -40.32 53.71
N GLU A 606 25.51 -39.10 53.74
CA GLU A 606 25.77 -37.93 54.60
C GLU A 606 26.56 -36.71 54.08
N ALA A 607 25.79 -35.63 53.87
CA ALA A 607 26.03 -34.24 54.26
C ALA A 607 27.24 -33.45 53.69
N GLY A 608 26.96 -32.64 52.67
CA GLY A 608 27.79 -31.50 52.27
C GLY A 608 27.01 -30.52 51.40
N GLU A 609 26.42 -29.48 52.02
CA GLU A 609 25.65 -28.45 51.31
C GLU A 609 26.59 -27.54 50.50
N ALA A 610 26.60 -27.72 49.18
CA ALA A 610 27.33 -26.90 48.22
C ALA A 610 26.47 -26.73 46.96
N ALA A 611 26.51 -25.55 46.34
CA ALA A 611 25.59 -25.18 45.27
C ALA A 611 25.69 -26.11 44.04
N ASP A 612 24.54 -26.40 43.44
CA ASP A 612 24.43 -27.28 42.27
C ASP A 612 25.32 -26.80 41.11
N PRO A 613 26.24 -27.65 40.59
CA PRO A 613 26.90 -27.36 39.34
C PRO A 613 25.88 -27.45 38.21
N VAL A 614 25.81 -26.42 37.36
CA VAL A 614 24.91 -26.42 36.21
C VAL A 614 25.21 -27.62 35.32
N GLU A 615 24.27 -28.57 35.26
CA GLU A 615 24.34 -29.64 34.27
C GLU A 615 24.20 -29.04 32.88
N ASN A 616 25.30 -29.06 32.11
CA ASN A 616 25.23 -29.02 30.65
C ASN A 616 24.68 -30.36 30.14
N GLY A 617 23.45 -30.68 30.54
CA GLY A 617 22.69 -31.81 30.01
C GLY A 617 22.49 -31.61 28.52
N ASN A 618 22.75 -32.65 27.73
CA ASN A 618 22.68 -32.59 26.28
C ASN A 618 21.20 -32.60 25.83
N PHE A 619 20.53 -31.44 25.96
CA PHE A 619 19.10 -31.28 25.71
C PHE A 619 18.76 -31.61 24.26
N THR A 620 18.05 -32.72 24.06
CA THR A 620 17.51 -33.16 22.77
C THR A 620 16.01 -32.91 22.72
N VAL A 621 15.52 -32.26 21.67
CA VAL A 621 14.07 -32.16 21.42
C VAL A 621 13.52 -33.57 21.16
N PRO A 622 12.47 -34.03 21.86
CA PRO A 622 11.87 -35.35 21.60
C PRO A 622 11.30 -35.47 20.18
N ASP A 623 11.41 -36.66 19.58
CA ASP A 623 10.86 -36.95 18.25
C ASP A 623 9.33 -36.81 18.20
N ASP A 624 8.65 -36.97 19.34
CA ASP A 624 7.20 -36.84 19.54
C ASP A 624 6.77 -35.45 20.06
N ILE A 625 7.60 -34.41 19.87
CA ILE A 625 7.24 -33.03 20.23
C ILE A 625 5.90 -32.62 19.61
N GLN A 626 5.01 -32.14 20.46
CA GLN A 626 3.64 -31.79 20.10
C GLN A 626 3.58 -30.40 19.42
N PRO A 627 2.55 -30.13 18.61
CA PRO A 627 2.20 -28.77 18.22
C PRO A 627 2.09 -27.84 19.44
N GLY A 628 2.81 -26.72 19.42
CA GLY A 628 2.88 -25.80 20.56
C GLY A 628 3.91 -24.68 20.37
N ILE A 629 4.14 -23.94 21.45
CA ILE A 629 5.17 -22.89 21.53
C ILE A 629 6.07 -23.18 22.71
N TYR A 630 7.38 -23.15 22.46
CA TYR A 630 8.43 -23.57 23.37
C TYR A 630 9.46 -22.46 23.51
N TYR A 631 9.59 -21.90 24.71
CA TYR A 631 10.46 -20.75 24.98
C TYR A 631 11.91 -21.19 25.24
N ASP A 632 12.10 -22.33 25.90
CA ASP A 632 13.38 -22.73 26.49
C ASP A 632 14.17 -23.77 25.66
N ILE A 633 13.89 -23.92 24.36
CA ILE A 633 14.63 -24.85 23.48
C ILE A 633 15.97 -24.19 23.04
N PRO A 634 17.14 -24.77 23.36
CA PRO A 634 18.44 -24.30 22.89
C PRO A 634 18.54 -24.29 21.35
N ASN A 635 19.35 -23.41 20.78
CA ASN A 635 19.39 -23.23 19.33
C ASN A 635 19.88 -24.48 18.58
N GLU A 636 20.88 -25.17 19.14
CA GLU A 636 21.45 -26.41 18.62
C GLU A 636 20.41 -27.53 18.63
N ALA A 637 19.64 -27.63 19.73
CA ALA A 637 18.56 -28.59 19.90
C ALA A 637 17.38 -28.30 18.97
N TYR A 638 17.03 -27.03 18.76
CA TYR A 638 16.06 -26.61 17.75
C TYR A 638 16.52 -27.05 16.36
N HIS A 639 17.74 -26.71 15.93
CA HIS A 639 18.21 -27.10 14.60
C HIS A 639 18.24 -28.63 14.40
N ALA A 640 18.68 -29.39 15.41
CA ALA A 640 18.76 -30.85 15.36
C ALA A 640 17.42 -31.59 15.49
N GLY A 641 16.40 -30.98 16.11
CA GLY A 641 15.13 -31.64 16.41
C GLY A 641 14.28 -32.04 15.19
N PRO A 642 13.12 -32.69 15.42
CA PRO A 642 12.17 -33.06 14.37
C PRO A 642 11.48 -31.84 13.74
N GLY A 643 10.74 -32.09 12.66
CA GLY A 643 9.93 -31.12 11.92
C GLY A 643 10.67 -30.35 10.82
N VAL A 644 9.94 -29.79 9.86
CA VAL A 644 10.48 -29.05 8.71
C VAL A 644 10.45 -27.54 8.94
N SER A 645 11.59 -26.88 8.74
CA SER A 645 11.74 -25.42 8.84
C SER A 645 11.75 -24.74 7.47
N LYS A 646 11.55 -23.41 7.42
CA LYS A 646 11.58 -22.63 6.16
C LYS A 646 12.87 -22.85 5.36
N SER A 647 14.04 -22.92 6.01
CA SER A 647 15.30 -23.18 5.29
C SER A 647 15.38 -24.57 4.67
N GLN A 648 14.66 -25.55 5.23
CA GLN A 648 14.57 -26.89 4.64
C GLN A 648 13.55 -26.91 3.49
N LEU A 649 12.49 -26.09 3.55
CA LEU A 649 11.59 -25.85 2.41
C LEU A 649 12.23 -25.00 1.30
N ASP A 650 13.31 -24.26 1.58
CA ASP A 650 14.15 -23.65 0.55
C ASP A 650 15.00 -24.69 -0.19
N ASP A 651 15.55 -25.69 0.51
CA ASP A 651 16.24 -26.81 -0.13
C ASP A 651 15.31 -27.60 -1.06
N ILE A 652 14.12 -27.97 -0.59
CA ILE A 652 13.12 -28.70 -1.39
C ILE A 652 12.69 -27.89 -2.62
N ALA A 653 12.52 -26.57 -2.49
CA ALA A 653 12.13 -25.69 -3.58
C ALA A 653 13.21 -25.54 -4.66
N ASP A 654 14.49 -25.60 -4.28
CA ASP A 654 15.60 -25.56 -5.23
C ASP A 654 15.81 -26.92 -5.91
N THR A 655 15.87 -28.02 -5.14
CA THR A 655 15.81 -29.42 -5.63
C THR A 655 15.69 -30.40 -4.44
N PRO A 656 14.73 -31.35 -4.41
CA PRO A 656 14.51 -32.22 -3.26
C PRO A 656 15.74 -32.96 -2.71
N ALA A 657 16.65 -33.43 -3.56
CA ALA A 657 17.89 -34.07 -3.12
C ALA A 657 18.82 -33.15 -2.29
N ILE A 658 18.70 -31.82 -2.40
CA ILE A 658 19.50 -30.86 -1.63
C ILE A 658 19.15 -30.90 -0.14
N TYR A 659 17.90 -31.22 0.22
CA TYR A 659 17.47 -31.40 1.61
C TYR A 659 18.17 -32.60 2.28
N LEU A 660 18.39 -33.70 1.55
CA LEU A 660 19.19 -34.82 2.03
C LEU A 660 20.68 -34.48 2.04
N TRP A 661 21.19 -33.82 0.99
CA TRP A 661 22.58 -33.38 0.91
C TRP A 661 22.95 -32.46 2.08
N ARG A 662 22.13 -31.48 2.44
CA ARG A 662 22.41 -30.54 3.55
C ARG A 662 22.50 -31.24 4.91
N LYS A 663 21.79 -32.36 5.11
CA LYS A 663 21.91 -33.19 6.32
C LYS A 663 23.16 -34.06 6.35
N ASN A 664 23.60 -34.55 5.19
CA ASN A 664 24.61 -35.60 5.07
C ASN A 664 26.00 -35.09 4.63
N ALA A 665 26.10 -33.85 4.15
CA ALA A 665 27.36 -33.27 3.69
C ALA A 665 28.26 -32.82 4.86
N PRO A 666 29.58 -32.98 4.76
CA PRO A 666 30.51 -32.51 5.78
C PRO A 666 30.56 -30.98 5.84
N VAL A 667 30.52 -30.42 7.06
CA VAL A 667 30.59 -28.97 7.30
C VAL A 667 32.03 -28.55 7.57
N ASP A 668 32.48 -27.50 6.87
CA ASP A 668 33.76 -26.84 7.12
C ASP A 668 33.63 -25.87 8.31
N THR A 669 34.09 -26.31 9.48
CA THR A 669 33.98 -25.56 10.74
C THR A 669 34.96 -24.40 10.87
N GLU A 670 35.94 -24.27 9.97
CA GLU A 670 36.84 -23.12 9.94
C GLU A 670 36.18 -21.94 9.21
N LYS A 671 35.44 -22.20 8.13
CA LYS A 671 34.80 -21.16 7.30
C LYS A 671 33.50 -20.60 7.88
N THR A 672 32.81 -21.31 8.78
CA THR A 672 31.59 -20.82 9.44
C THR A 672 31.78 -19.56 10.29
N LYS A 673 33.00 -19.26 10.73
CA LYS A 673 33.39 -18.10 11.58
C LYS A 673 33.37 -16.74 10.85
N SER A 674 32.62 -16.64 9.75
CA SER A 674 32.56 -15.45 8.88
C SER A 674 31.20 -14.76 8.90
N LEU A 675 30.28 -15.23 9.74
CA LEU A 675 28.90 -14.72 9.89
C LEU A 675 28.73 -13.79 11.10
N ASP A 676 29.77 -13.69 11.94
CA ASP A 676 29.70 -13.27 13.34
C ASP A 676 29.13 -11.86 13.54
N THR A 677 29.41 -10.88 12.67
CA THR A 677 28.88 -9.52 12.82
C THR A 677 27.34 -9.47 12.72
N GLY A 678 26.74 -10.32 11.90
CA GLY A 678 25.28 -10.39 11.73
C GLY A 678 24.63 -11.01 12.97
N THR A 679 25.12 -12.19 13.37
CA THR A 679 24.67 -12.91 14.58
C THR A 679 24.87 -12.08 15.85
N ALA A 680 25.97 -11.34 15.95
CA ALA A 680 26.26 -10.45 17.07
C ALA A 680 25.31 -9.26 17.13
N PHE A 681 24.99 -8.63 15.99
CA PHE A 681 23.97 -7.56 15.94
C PHE A 681 22.58 -8.10 16.29
N HIS A 682 22.21 -9.27 15.77
CA HIS A 682 20.95 -9.96 16.02
C HIS A 682 20.75 -10.23 17.53
N CYS A 683 21.73 -10.87 18.17
CA CYS A 683 21.75 -11.09 19.62
C CYS A 683 21.78 -9.76 20.41
N ARG A 684 22.49 -8.73 19.95
CA ARG A 684 22.52 -7.39 20.59
C ARG A 684 21.15 -6.70 20.61
N VAL A 685 20.33 -6.95 19.59
CA VAL A 685 18.96 -6.39 19.43
C VAL A 685 17.94 -7.17 20.25
N LEU A 686 18.03 -8.49 20.29
CA LEU A 686 17.02 -9.39 20.87
C LEU A 686 17.30 -9.78 22.32
N GLU A 687 18.56 -10.14 22.62
CA GLU A 687 19.00 -10.73 23.88
C GLU A 687 20.18 -9.92 24.49
N PRO A 688 20.02 -8.63 24.85
CA PRO A 688 21.14 -7.76 25.24
C PRO A 688 21.94 -8.24 26.46
N GLU A 689 21.31 -9.01 27.37
CA GLU A 689 21.99 -9.65 28.49
C GLU A 689 22.84 -10.86 28.06
N GLU A 690 22.37 -11.61 27.07
CA GLU A 690 23.05 -12.79 26.53
C GLU A 690 24.18 -12.41 25.56
N PHE A 691 24.03 -11.27 24.85
CA PHE A 691 25.11 -10.69 24.05
C PHE A 691 26.41 -10.54 24.85
N SER A 692 26.31 -10.10 26.11
CA SER A 692 27.45 -9.94 27.04
C SER A 692 28.00 -11.27 27.58
N LYS A 693 27.24 -12.36 27.45
CA LYS A 693 27.65 -13.74 27.78
C LYS A 693 28.27 -14.47 26.59
N ARG A 694 27.81 -14.21 25.36
CA ARG A 694 28.28 -14.88 24.13
C ARG A 694 29.45 -14.17 23.45
N PHE A 695 29.51 -12.83 23.50
CA PHE A 695 30.50 -12.02 22.79
C PHE A 695 31.44 -11.26 23.73
N ILE A 696 32.69 -11.10 23.32
CA ILE A 696 33.69 -10.22 23.95
C ILE A 696 34.10 -9.18 22.92
N ILE A 697 33.98 -7.89 23.24
CA ILE A 697 34.54 -6.81 22.41
C ILE A 697 36.02 -6.63 22.81
N ALA A 698 36.92 -6.84 21.85
CA ALA A 698 38.34 -6.61 22.02
C ALA A 698 38.67 -5.11 22.17
N PRO A 699 39.68 -4.74 22.98
CA PRO A 699 40.17 -3.36 23.03
C PRO A 699 40.96 -2.99 21.75
N GLU A 700 41.24 -1.70 21.56
CA GLU A 700 42.03 -1.21 20.41
C GLU A 700 43.53 -1.52 20.57
N PHE A 701 44.02 -2.56 19.89
CA PHE A 701 45.43 -2.94 19.89
C PHE A 701 46.27 -2.17 18.86
N ASN A 702 47.44 -1.68 19.27
CA ASN A 702 48.37 -1.00 18.36
C ASN A 702 49.20 -2.01 17.54
N ARG A 703 48.58 -2.60 16.51
CA ARG A 703 49.19 -3.55 15.56
C ARG A 703 50.46 -3.07 14.82
N ARG A 704 50.88 -1.81 14.99
CA ARG A 704 52.13 -1.27 14.42
C ARG A 704 53.35 -1.49 15.34
N THR A 705 53.16 -1.79 16.62
CA THR A 705 54.25 -2.09 17.57
C THR A 705 54.38 -3.61 17.78
N SER A 706 55.54 -4.06 18.29
CA SER A 706 55.70 -5.45 18.74
C SER A 706 54.89 -5.74 20.00
N ALA A 707 54.86 -4.78 20.95
CA ALA A 707 54.07 -4.88 22.17
C ALA A 707 52.57 -5.07 21.88
N GLY A 708 51.97 -4.22 21.04
CA GLY A 708 50.54 -4.28 20.71
C GLY A 708 50.12 -5.58 20.00
N LYS A 709 51.05 -6.27 19.32
CA LYS A 709 50.81 -7.60 18.75
C LYS A 709 50.86 -8.72 19.79
N GLU A 710 51.76 -8.62 20.77
CA GLU A 710 51.81 -9.60 21.87
C GLU A 710 50.64 -9.38 22.84
N GLU A 711 50.20 -8.13 23.06
CA GLU A 711 48.96 -7.78 23.78
C GLU A 711 47.72 -8.37 23.09
N GLU A 712 47.57 -8.17 21.78
CA GLU A 712 46.48 -8.77 20.98
C GLU A 712 46.50 -10.29 21.05
N LYS A 713 47.67 -10.90 20.89
CA LYS A 713 47.86 -12.36 20.99
C LYS A 713 47.53 -12.90 22.38
N THR A 714 48.03 -12.25 23.45
CA THR A 714 47.76 -12.64 24.84
C THR A 714 46.27 -12.56 25.16
N PHE A 715 45.58 -11.51 24.70
CA PHE A 715 44.14 -11.35 24.86
C PHE A 715 43.34 -12.43 24.12
N LEU A 716 43.75 -12.79 22.89
CA LEU A 716 43.11 -13.87 22.14
C LEU A 716 43.35 -15.25 22.80
N GLU A 717 44.55 -15.50 23.34
CA GLU A 717 44.87 -16.71 24.12
C GLU A 717 44.02 -16.79 25.42
N GLU A 718 43.82 -15.67 26.12
CA GLU A 718 42.95 -15.61 27.30
C GLU A 718 41.47 -15.82 26.93
N CYS A 719 40.99 -15.14 25.88
CA CYS A 719 39.60 -15.23 25.44
C CYS A 719 39.23 -16.62 24.90
N ALA A 720 40.14 -17.30 24.19
CA ALA A 720 39.96 -18.67 23.70
C ALA A 720 39.66 -19.66 24.86
N ARG A 721 40.22 -19.43 26.04
CA ARG A 721 39.94 -20.21 27.26
C ARG A 721 38.52 -19.99 27.82
N THR A 722 37.77 -19.00 27.32
CA THR A 722 36.40 -18.69 27.78
C THR A 722 35.30 -19.25 26.88
N GLY A 723 35.63 -19.77 25.69
CA GLY A 723 34.65 -20.32 24.74
C GLY A 723 33.72 -19.30 24.07
N ARG A 724 33.98 -17.99 24.25
CA ARG A 724 33.16 -16.89 23.73
C ARG A 724 33.72 -16.30 22.44
N THR A 725 32.86 -15.78 21.57
CA THR A 725 33.25 -15.17 20.31
C THR A 725 33.87 -13.79 20.54
N VAL A 726 35.06 -13.55 19.99
CA VAL A 726 35.77 -12.27 20.10
C VAL A 726 35.47 -11.41 18.87
N LEU A 727 34.85 -10.26 19.10
CA LEU A 727 34.62 -9.20 18.11
C LEU A 727 35.74 -8.17 18.22
N THR A 728 36.19 -7.59 17.10
CA THR A 728 37.15 -6.48 17.16
C THR A 728 36.51 -5.20 17.72
N ALA A 729 37.32 -4.25 18.18
CA ALA A 729 36.86 -2.93 18.63
C ALA A 729 36.01 -2.20 17.57
N GLU A 730 36.41 -2.32 16.29
CA GLU A 730 35.69 -1.71 15.17
C GLU A 730 34.32 -2.36 14.93
N GLU A 731 34.22 -3.69 15.06
CA GLU A 731 32.97 -4.44 14.93
C GLU A 731 32.03 -4.19 16.12
N GLY A 732 32.54 -4.21 17.35
CA GLY A 732 31.75 -3.89 18.54
C GLY A 732 31.17 -2.47 18.49
N ARG A 733 32.00 -1.49 18.08
CA ARG A 733 31.57 -0.11 17.82
C ARG A 733 30.52 -0.02 16.70
N LYS A 734 30.70 -0.77 15.61
CA LYS A 734 29.73 -0.83 14.49
C LYS A 734 28.39 -1.40 14.94
N ILE A 735 28.39 -2.52 15.67
CA ILE A 735 27.20 -3.19 16.17
C ILE A 735 26.42 -2.26 17.12
N GLU A 736 27.09 -1.57 18.04
CA GLU A 736 26.42 -0.61 18.92
C GLU A 736 25.87 0.60 18.15
N LEU A 737 26.60 1.14 17.15
CA LEU A 737 26.08 2.21 16.30
C LEU A 737 24.88 1.78 15.44
N MET A 738 24.84 0.53 14.97
CA MET A 738 23.67 -0.05 14.30
C MET A 738 22.50 -0.18 15.29
N TYR A 739 22.74 -0.71 16.50
CA TYR A 739 21.71 -0.85 17.55
C TYR A 739 21.11 0.52 17.94
N GLN A 740 21.94 1.52 18.20
CA GLN A 740 21.49 2.89 18.49
C GLN A 740 20.73 3.52 17.31
N SER A 741 21.03 3.11 16.06
CA SER A 741 20.27 3.54 14.88
C SER A 741 18.89 2.89 14.80
N VAL A 742 18.71 1.66 15.32
CA VAL A 742 17.39 1.03 15.50
C VAL A 742 16.60 1.75 16.59
N MET A 743 17.22 2.03 17.73
CA MET A 743 16.57 2.72 18.86
C MET A 743 16.23 4.19 18.54
N ALA A 744 16.88 4.81 17.57
CA ALA A 744 16.54 6.14 17.07
C ALA A 744 15.27 6.18 16.20
N LEU A 745 14.79 5.03 15.70
CA LEU A 745 13.55 4.92 14.94
C LEU A 745 12.40 4.54 15.90
N PRO A 746 11.36 5.37 16.11
CA PRO A 746 10.36 5.12 17.16
C PRO A 746 9.60 3.80 17.05
N LEU A 747 9.43 3.24 15.84
CA LEU A 747 8.86 1.91 15.65
C LEU A 747 9.88 0.79 15.92
N GLY A 748 11.17 1.01 15.60
CA GLY A 748 12.25 0.08 15.91
C GLY A 748 12.47 -0.03 17.41
N GLN A 749 12.55 1.10 18.11
CA GLN A 749 12.53 1.17 19.57
C GLN A 749 11.35 0.39 20.16
N TRP A 750 10.12 0.65 19.69
CA TRP A 750 8.93 -0.03 20.20
C TRP A 750 8.98 -1.56 20.00
N LEU A 751 9.44 -2.05 18.85
CA LEU A 751 9.58 -3.50 18.61
C LEU A 751 10.62 -4.14 19.56
N VAL A 752 11.73 -3.45 19.80
CA VAL A 752 12.81 -3.91 20.69
C VAL A 752 12.36 -3.86 22.17
N GLU A 753 11.76 -2.78 22.63
CA GLU A 753 11.37 -2.57 24.03
C GLU A 753 10.08 -3.28 24.45
N SER A 754 9.18 -3.62 23.51
CA SER A 754 7.90 -4.26 23.84
C SER A 754 8.07 -5.59 24.56
N ALA A 755 7.20 -5.87 25.52
CA ALA A 755 7.12 -7.16 26.20
C ALA A 755 6.80 -8.29 25.20
N GLY A 756 7.57 -9.36 25.24
CA GLY A 756 7.49 -10.44 24.27
C GLY A 756 8.61 -11.46 24.43
N TYR A 757 8.55 -12.50 23.62
CA TYR A 757 9.51 -13.61 23.66
C TYR A 757 10.46 -13.48 22.48
N ALA A 758 11.76 -13.34 22.74
CA ALA A 758 12.79 -13.55 21.73
C ALA A 758 12.98 -15.06 21.49
N GLU A 759 13.40 -15.46 20.30
CA GLU A 759 13.93 -16.81 20.01
C GLU A 759 13.01 -18.00 20.34
N SER A 760 11.71 -17.78 20.53
CA SER A 760 10.74 -18.82 20.86
C SER A 760 10.49 -19.75 19.67
N SER A 761 10.51 -21.06 19.89
CA SER A 761 10.25 -22.07 18.85
C SER A 761 8.76 -22.41 18.76
N VAL A 762 8.20 -22.36 17.55
CA VAL A 762 6.79 -22.64 17.25
C VAL A 762 6.70 -23.89 16.39
N TYR A 763 5.90 -24.87 16.82
CA TYR A 763 5.68 -26.16 16.12
C TYR A 763 4.20 -26.31 15.78
N TRP A 764 3.88 -26.83 14.59
CA TRP A 764 2.51 -27.12 14.17
C TRP A 764 2.47 -28.20 13.09
N GLU A 765 1.38 -28.95 12.98
CA GLU A 765 1.16 -29.84 11.84
C GLU A 765 0.53 -29.06 10.68
N ASP A 766 1.02 -29.26 9.45
CA ASP A 766 0.37 -28.71 8.25
C ASP A 766 -0.93 -29.48 7.93
N PRO A 767 -2.10 -28.83 7.88
CA PRO A 767 -3.38 -29.53 7.73
C PRO A 767 -3.63 -30.21 6.38
N GLU A 768 -2.83 -29.93 5.35
CA GLU A 768 -2.95 -30.57 4.03
C GLU A 768 -2.09 -31.83 3.91
N THR A 769 -0.89 -31.82 4.52
CA THR A 769 0.12 -32.88 4.36
C THR A 769 0.36 -33.72 5.62
N GLY A 770 -0.08 -33.26 6.80
CA GLY A 770 0.24 -33.89 8.09
C GLY A 770 1.71 -33.75 8.52
N ILE A 771 2.51 -32.95 7.81
CA ILE A 771 3.93 -32.76 8.12
C ILE A 771 4.07 -31.80 9.31
N LEU A 772 4.78 -32.25 10.35
CA LEU A 772 5.22 -31.38 11.44
C LEU A 772 6.14 -30.28 10.89
N CYS A 773 5.68 -29.04 10.98
CA CYS A 773 6.35 -27.82 10.59
C CYS A 773 6.86 -27.07 11.83
N ARG A 774 7.91 -26.27 11.65
CA ARG A 774 8.51 -25.47 12.72
C ARG A 774 9.10 -24.15 12.25
N CYS A 775 9.03 -23.12 13.10
CA CYS A 775 9.78 -21.89 12.95
C CYS A 775 10.30 -21.39 14.30
N ARG A 776 11.23 -20.44 14.26
CA ARG A 776 11.75 -19.74 15.42
C ARG A 776 11.76 -18.26 15.04
N PRO A 777 10.68 -17.52 15.34
CA PRO A 777 10.62 -16.09 15.05
C PRO A 777 11.47 -15.31 16.05
N ASP A 778 12.33 -14.45 15.52
CA ASP A 778 13.34 -13.68 16.25
C ASP A 778 12.75 -12.96 17.48
N LYS A 779 11.58 -12.32 17.33
CA LYS A 779 10.76 -11.87 18.46
C LYS A 779 9.26 -11.94 18.18
N ILE A 780 8.51 -12.50 19.13
CA ILE A 780 7.05 -12.47 19.21
C ILE A 780 6.62 -11.45 20.25
N ILE A 781 5.66 -10.57 19.92
CA ILE A 781 4.99 -9.64 20.84
C ILE A 781 3.52 -10.09 20.95
N PRO A 782 3.14 -10.87 21.99
CA PRO A 782 1.82 -11.51 22.06
C PRO A 782 0.65 -10.53 22.19
N GLU A 783 0.82 -9.44 22.95
CA GLU A 783 -0.26 -8.47 23.29
C GLU A 783 -0.96 -7.86 22.08
N PHE A 784 -0.25 -7.74 20.95
CA PHE A 784 -0.75 -7.14 19.71
C PHE A 784 -0.74 -8.10 18.52
N HIS A 785 -0.35 -9.37 18.72
CA HIS A 785 -0.04 -10.34 17.66
C HIS A 785 0.97 -9.82 16.62
N TRP A 786 2.15 -9.39 17.07
CA TRP A 786 3.25 -9.00 16.16
C TRP A 786 4.38 -10.03 16.16
N ILE A 787 4.98 -10.23 15.00
CA ILE A 787 6.26 -10.92 14.82
C ILE A 787 7.25 -9.93 14.23
N MET A 788 8.42 -9.83 14.84
CA MET A 788 9.59 -9.18 14.25
C MET A 788 10.59 -10.25 13.81
N ASP A 789 11.20 -10.01 12.66
CA ASP A 789 12.37 -10.70 12.13
C ASP A 789 13.46 -9.65 11.86
N VAL A 790 14.71 -9.90 12.28
CA VAL A 790 15.82 -8.94 12.22
C VAL A 790 16.79 -9.33 11.11
N LYS A 791 16.88 -8.53 10.06
CA LYS A 791 17.84 -8.72 8.96
C LYS A 791 18.93 -7.65 8.95
N THR A 792 20.11 -8.05 8.47
CA THR A 792 21.20 -7.14 8.13
C THR A 792 21.50 -7.20 6.64
N THR A 793 21.70 -6.05 6.00
CA THR A 793 22.07 -5.94 4.57
C THR A 793 23.27 -5.03 4.37
N ALA A 794 23.90 -5.04 3.20
CA ALA A 794 24.88 -4.02 2.78
C ALA A 794 24.22 -2.84 2.03
N ASP A 795 22.97 -3.02 1.59
CA ASP A 795 22.18 -2.07 0.79
C ASP A 795 20.68 -2.29 1.10
N ILE A 796 20.02 -1.27 1.65
CA ILE A 796 18.58 -1.31 2.00
C ILE A 796 17.68 -1.08 0.78
N GLN A 797 18.14 -0.36 -0.25
CA GLN A 797 17.36 -0.16 -1.47
C GLN A 797 17.33 -1.46 -2.30
N ARG A 798 18.42 -2.23 -2.33
CA ARG A 798 18.45 -3.58 -2.91
C ARG A 798 17.59 -4.58 -2.13
N PHE A 799 17.44 -4.44 -0.81
CA PHE A 799 16.56 -5.33 -0.02
C PHE A 799 15.11 -5.33 -0.56
N ARG A 800 14.63 -4.17 -1.02
CA ARG A 800 13.28 -3.97 -1.58
C ARG A 800 12.96 -4.79 -2.83
N THR A 801 13.96 -5.39 -3.48
CA THR A 801 13.77 -6.36 -4.58
C THR A 801 14.33 -7.74 -4.24
N ALA A 802 15.50 -7.81 -3.59
CA ALA A 802 16.17 -9.07 -3.26
C ALA A 802 15.43 -9.92 -2.21
N TYR A 803 14.44 -9.37 -1.49
CA TYR A 803 13.61 -10.15 -0.57
C TYR A 803 12.95 -11.38 -1.24
N TYR A 804 12.65 -11.29 -2.53
CA TYR A 804 12.04 -12.36 -3.31
C TYR A 804 13.03 -13.50 -3.57
N ASP A 805 14.26 -13.17 -3.96
CA ASP A 805 15.35 -14.12 -4.20
C ASP A 805 15.75 -14.87 -2.90
N TYR A 806 15.74 -14.16 -1.77
CA TYR A 806 15.94 -14.77 -0.43
C TYR A 806 14.68 -15.45 0.14
N ARG A 807 13.56 -15.43 -0.61
CA ARG A 807 12.27 -16.03 -0.24
C ARG A 807 11.75 -15.55 1.12
N TYR A 808 11.90 -14.27 1.44
CA TYR A 808 11.39 -13.69 2.68
C TYR A 808 9.85 -13.58 2.67
N HIS A 809 9.22 -13.50 1.50
CA HIS A 809 7.76 -13.66 1.36
C HIS A 809 7.27 -15.05 1.78
N VAL A 810 8.06 -16.10 1.49
CA VAL A 810 7.83 -17.47 1.97
C VAL A 810 8.06 -17.57 3.47
N GLN A 811 9.04 -16.85 4.03
CA GLN A 811 9.31 -16.80 5.46
C GLN A 811 8.14 -16.18 6.24
N ASP A 812 7.68 -14.99 5.85
CA ASP A 812 6.52 -14.33 6.47
C ASP A 812 5.27 -15.24 6.42
N ALA A 813 4.93 -15.78 5.24
CA ALA A 813 3.76 -16.65 5.09
C ALA A 813 3.83 -17.88 6.01
N PHE A 814 4.95 -18.61 5.98
CA PHE A 814 5.14 -19.83 6.78
C PHE A 814 5.12 -19.55 8.29
N TYR A 815 5.77 -18.46 8.74
CA TYR A 815 5.81 -18.09 10.16
C TYR A 815 4.44 -17.57 10.63
N SER A 816 3.72 -16.83 9.78
CA SER A 816 2.38 -16.32 10.06
C SER A 816 1.32 -17.42 10.13
N ASP A 817 1.37 -18.40 9.22
CA ASP A 817 0.45 -19.53 9.22
C ASP A 817 0.73 -20.46 10.42
N GLY A 818 1.99 -20.67 10.80
CA GLY A 818 2.38 -21.40 12.01
C GLY A 818 2.00 -20.69 13.32
N TYR A 819 2.14 -19.37 13.38
CA TYR A 819 1.64 -18.56 14.49
C TYR A 819 0.11 -18.67 14.61
N ARG A 820 -0.62 -18.57 13.49
CA ARG A 820 -2.09 -18.75 13.50
C ARG A 820 -2.50 -20.15 13.96
N ALA A 821 -1.73 -21.18 13.63
CA ALA A 821 -2.02 -22.54 14.11
C ALA A 821 -2.00 -22.66 15.64
N GLN A 822 -1.23 -21.81 16.34
CA GLN A 822 -1.12 -21.82 17.81
C GLN A 822 -1.95 -20.75 18.53
N PHE A 823 -2.11 -19.56 17.94
CA PHE A 823 -2.85 -18.43 18.55
C PHE A 823 -4.25 -18.19 17.97
N GLY A 824 -4.63 -18.85 16.87
CA GLY A 824 -5.88 -18.61 16.13
C GLY A 824 -5.88 -17.37 15.24
N GLU A 825 -5.06 -16.36 15.56
CA GLU A 825 -4.97 -15.08 14.85
C GLU A 825 -3.80 -14.99 13.85
N ILE A 826 -3.93 -14.16 12.80
CA ILE A 826 -2.84 -13.87 11.85
C ILE A 826 -1.97 -12.74 12.42
N PRO A 827 -0.64 -12.91 12.55
CA PRO A 827 0.20 -11.87 13.10
C PRO A 827 0.53 -10.77 12.09
N THR A 828 0.80 -9.57 12.60
CA THR A 828 1.51 -8.52 11.87
C THR A 828 2.99 -8.89 11.83
N PHE A 829 3.47 -9.33 10.67
CA PHE A 829 4.87 -9.71 10.47
C PHE A 829 5.68 -8.54 9.91
N VAL A 830 6.80 -8.19 10.54
CA VAL A 830 7.69 -7.12 10.09
C VAL A 830 9.16 -7.54 10.07
N PHE A 831 9.85 -7.17 9.00
CA PHE A 831 11.31 -7.26 8.87
C PHE A 831 11.93 -5.95 9.35
N LEU A 832 12.68 -5.98 10.44
CA LEU A 832 13.52 -4.89 10.91
C LEU A 832 14.89 -5.01 10.23
N VAL A 833 15.18 -4.12 9.30
CA VAL A 833 16.36 -4.22 8.42
C VAL A 833 17.35 -3.12 8.72
N ALA A 834 18.51 -3.48 9.25
CA ALA A 834 19.62 -2.56 9.50
C ALA A 834 20.71 -2.68 8.41
N SER A 835 21.23 -1.54 7.95
CA SER A 835 22.39 -1.55 7.06
C SER A 835 23.68 -1.78 7.85
N THR A 836 24.54 -2.61 7.28
CA THR A 836 25.93 -2.84 7.70
C THR A 836 26.91 -1.86 7.06
N THR A 837 26.44 -1.02 6.12
CA THR A 837 27.18 0.09 5.50
C THR A 837 26.67 1.42 6.05
N ALA A 838 27.55 2.41 6.15
CA ALA A 838 27.21 3.72 6.69
C ALA A 838 26.89 4.72 5.56
N GLU A 839 25.70 5.30 5.59
CA GLU A 839 25.28 6.37 4.69
C GLU A 839 25.24 7.70 5.47
N CYS A 840 25.90 8.73 4.94
CA CYS A 840 25.98 10.07 5.57
C CYS A 840 26.35 10.04 7.07
N GLY A 841 27.23 9.11 7.48
CA GLY A 841 27.71 8.94 8.85
C GLY A 841 26.76 8.23 9.82
N ARG A 842 25.72 7.56 9.33
CA ARG A 842 24.77 6.74 10.11
C ARG A 842 24.61 5.36 9.48
N TYR A 843 24.07 4.39 10.20
CA TYR A 843 23.62 3.12 9.64
C TYR A 843 22.11 3.21 9.41
N PRO A 844 21.60 3.29 8.17
CA PRO A 844 20.16 3.37 7.94
C PRO A 844 19.44 2.12 8.45
N VAL A 845 18.19 2.31 8.89
CA VAL A 845 17.29 1.25 9.34
C VAL A 845 15.93 1.50 8.68
N GLU A 846 15.39 0.50 7.99
CA GLU A 846 14.03 0.49 7.47
C GLU A 846 13.26 -0.70 8.05
N ILE A 847 11.95 -0.54 8.24
CA ILE A 847 11.06 -1.62 8.69
C ILE A 847 10.09 -1.92 7.56
N PHE A 848 10.10 -3.15 7.08
CA PHE A 848 9.27 -3.62 5.97
C PHE A 848 8.19 -4.57 6.46
N MET A 849 7.00 -4.46 5.88
CA MET A 849 5.90 -5.42 6.00
C MET A 849 5.65 -6.00 4.60
N MET A 850 5.39 -7.31 4.50
CA MET A 850 5.13 -7.92 3.19
C MET A 850 3.77 -7.47 2.63
N GLY A 851 3.73 -7.17 1.34
CA GLY A 851 2.46 -6.90 0.65
C GLY A 851 1.61 -8.17 0.54
N GLU A 852 0.28 -8.03 0.61
CA GLU A 852 -0.65 -9.17 0.62
C GLU A 852 -0.45 -10.12 -0.58
N ASP A 853 -0.30 -9.60 -1.79
CA ASP A 853 0.00 -10.39 -3.00
C ASP A 853 1.26 -11.25 -2.87
N ALA A 854 2.32 -10.69 -2.28
CA ALA A 854 3.60 -11.36 -2.07
C ALA A 854 3.51 -12.40 -0.94
N LYS A 855 2.82 -12.08 0.17
CA LYS A 855 2.55 -13.03 1.27
C LYS A 855 1.69 -14.20 0.79
N LEU A 856 0.68 -13.95 -0.04
CA LEU A 856 -0.13 -14.99 -0.70
C LEU A 856 0.67 -15.81 -1.72
N ALA A 857 1.64 -15.20 -2.43
CA ALA A 857 2.58 -15.95 -3.26
C ALA A 857 3.48 -16.86 -2.41
N GLY A 858 3.99 -16.34 -1.29
CA GLY A 858 4.81 -17.09 -0.33
C GLY A 858 4.05 -18.27 0.29
N GLN A 859 2.76 -18.10 0.58
CA GLN A 859 1.87 -19.17 1.04
C GLN A 859 1.71 -20.29 0.00
N ARG A 860 1.44 -19.92 -1.26
CA ARG A 860 1.36 -20.89 -2.37
C ARG A 860 2.69 -21.61 -2.62
N GLU A 861 3.82 -20.90 -2.46
CA GLU A 861 5.15 -21.50 -2.54
C GLU A 861 5.41 -22.50 -1.41
N TYR A 862 5.26 -22.14 -0.13
CA TYR A 862 5.60 -23.06 0.95
C TYR A 862 4.72 -24.32 0.93
N ARG A 863 3.42 -24.19 0.64
CA ARG A 863 2.51 -25.35 0.54
C ARG A 863 2.90 -26.28 -0.60
N ARG A 864 3.31 -25.76 -1.75
CA ARG A 864 3.86 -26.58 -2.84
C ARG A 864 5.13 -27.31 -2.40
N ASN A 865 6.03 -26.65 -1.66
CA ASN A 865 7.24 -27.30 -1.16
C ASN A 865 6.91 -28.40 -0.14
N LEU A 866 5.89 -28.21 0.72
CA LEU A 866 5.39 -29.25 1.63
C LEU A 866 4.76 -30.43 0.88
N GLN A 867 3.96 -30.17 -0.15
CA GLN A 867 3.37 -31.23 -0.99
C GLN A 867 4.46 -32.04 -1.70
N THR A 868 5.47 -31.40 -2.30
CA THR A 868 6.62 -32.10 -2.89
C THR A 868 7.47 -32.83 -1.85
N LEU A 869 7.62 -32.29 -0.63
CA LEU A 869 8.27 -33.01 0.48
C LEU A 869 7.45 -34.25 0.90
N ALA A 870 6.12 -34.16 0.95
CA ALA A 870 5.25 -35.29 1.25
C ALA A 870 5.36 -36.40 0.19
N GLU A 871 5.38 -36.02 -1.09
CA GLU A 871 5.61 -36.95 -2.22
C GLU A 871 6.98 -37.64 -2.13
N CYS A 872 8.06 -36.90 -1.81
CA CYS A 872 9.38 -37.48 -1.60
C CYS A 872 9.42 -38.43 -0.40
N LEU A 873 8.77 -38.06 0.72
CA LEU A 873 8.68 -38.90 1.93
C LEU A 873 7.81 -40.15 1.74
N SER A 874 6.76 -40.09 0.93
CA SER A 874 5.87 -41.26 0.69
C SER A 874 6.46 -42.27 -0.27
N ASN A 875 7.31 -41.82 -1.19
CA ASN A 875 7.84 -42.64 -2.29
C ASN A 875 9.32 -43.04 -2.08
N ASP A 876 10.02 -42.38 -1.15
CA ASP A 876 11.48 -42.35 -1.00
C ASP A 876 12.25 -41.97 -2.29
N GLU A 877 11.58 -41.25 -3.20
CA GLU A 877 12.18 -40.70 -4.41
C GLU A 877 12.56 -39.23 -4.20
N TRP A 878 13.86 -38.93 -4.35
CA TRP A 878 14.43 -37.60 -4.13
C TRP A 878 15.05 -37.05 -5.43
N PRO A 879 14.27 -36.37 -6.29
CA PRO A 879 14.79 -35.82 -7.54
C PRO A 879 16.02 -34.93 -7.34
N ALA A 880 17.07 -35.20 -8.12
CA ALA A 880 18.37 -34.52 -8.04
C ALA A 880 18.75 -33.75 -9.32
N ILE A 881 18.05 -33.98 -10.44
CA ILE A 881 18.42 -33.45 -11.75
C ILE A 881 17.70 -32.13 -12.02
N LYS A 882 18.43 -31.01 -11.97
CA LYS A 882 17.93 -29.70 -12.41
C LYS A 882 17.87 -29.61 -13.94
N THR A 883 16.67 -29.66 -14.51
CA THR A 883 16.46 -29.45 -15.95
C THR A 883 16.73 -28.00 -16.33
N LEU A 884 17.89 -27.72 -16.91
CA LEU A 884 18.19 -26.43 -17.52
C LEU A 884 17.31 -26.21 -18.76
N SER A 885 16.84 -24.98 -18.97
CA SER A 885 16.18 -24.57 -20.21
C SER A 885 16.74 -23.23 -20.70
N LEU A 886 16.61 -22.94 -21.99
CA LEU A 886 17.10 -21.68 -22.57
C LEU A 886 16.56 -20.46 -21.78
N PRO A 887 17.41 -19.49 -21.42
CA PRO A 887 16.96 -18.29 -20.72
C PRO A 887 16.02 -17.45 -21.60
N ARG A 888 15.23 -16.55 -20.98
CA ARG A 888 14.19 -15.76 -21.67
C ARG A 888 14.74 -15.07 -22.93
N TRP A 889 15.86 -14.36 -22.81
CA TRP A 889 16.51 -13.66 -23.94
C TRP A 889 16.94 -14.61 -25.07
N ALA A 890 17.37 -15.83 -24.77
CA ALA A 890 17.75 -16.82 -25.78
C ALA A 890 16.52 -17.42 -26.48
N LYS A 891 15.42 -17.63 -25.73
CA LYS A 891 14.12 -18.01 -26.30
C LYS A 891 13.55 -16.91 -27.19
N GLU A 892 13.71 -15.64 -26.82
CA GLU A 892 13.26 -14.49 -27.62
C GLU A 892 14.10 -14.37 -28.90
N ASN A 893 15.44 -14.47 -28.82
CA ASN A 893 16.32 -14.46 -29.99
C ASN A 893 16.14 -15.67 -30.92
N ALA A 894 15.71 -16.83 -30.41
CA ALA A 894 15.41 -18.02 -31.23
C ALA A 894 14.03 -17.99 -31.90
N ASN A 895 13.23 -16.93 -31.66
CA ASN A 895 11.93 -16.68 -32.31
C ASN A 895 11.94 -15.32 -33.05
N ALA A 896 13.13 -14.87 -33.47
CA ALA A 896 13.38 -13.64 -34.24
C ALA A 896 14.06 -13.98 -35.58
#